data_AF-D2EFP3-F1
#
_entry.id   AF-D2EFP3-F1
#
_cell.length_a   1.000
_cell.length_b   1.000
_cell.length_c   1.000
_cell.angle_alpha   90.00
_cell.angle_beta   90.00
_cell.angle_gamma   90.00
#
_symmetry.space_group_name_H-M   'P 1'
#
loop_
_entity.id
_entity.type
_entity.pdbx_description
1 polymer ?
#
loop_
_entity_poly.entity_id
_entity_poly.type
_entity_poly.pdbx_seq_one_letter_code
_entity_poly.pdbx_strand_id
1 'polypeptide(L)'
;MATDIKNLTSNEFNDWCPGCVLPDNTIIGNLICEGNQEFKVGDKVLGSDGYVHRRNEVMSHIHKGKIYRLKVAYFGETTLTHEHPVLAVKASEMKNKDIQPEWFETEKLEVGDYVAYPIVKLTKDIKYLPISYNKKSKDTRSKELLKKVNVDKDFLRLAGYYIAEGNTHNREIELTFGKDEEDLALDTKRLFNKVFNLDATIKARKEKGSIEVHVYSSYLAEIFSNWFGEYAENKRIPHELVLLPAEKSLSLLFGLWKGDGFINTKRLRAGYKTISPILKEQIKMLLLRNGIIPYVYEQSAQGMHKKSYSLEVKNQHYNKLVEAFGIKSKKANASTNVISVMDDNYLYLRIRSLDTFDYNGPVFNFEVADVNSYVSNSATLHNCGDSGIVLAVKNAIVKANLDPHKTVIVSGIGCSSKLPHLVNVNGVHTLHGRPIPFAEGIKLANPDLTVLLDSGDGDTYGIGVGHFISAGRRNTDIKLFIHDNGVYSLTKGQASPTLPEGRKTKSLPGPNINGALSPLSLAIMSGYNFVARAQSFKVNELADIMVKAIQHKGLALVDIMQGCPTYNPEFTAAPWFNAHLKALPQDYDGYVKDPSNKEEVNEKKLNAIKMLLSEDPDNMHTGIFFQNEDPDTFESRLEARKIPSPVSQKIADENGNPLTDIEPLLKGLEV
;
A
#
# COMPACT_ATOMS: atom_id res chain seq x y z
N MET A 1 13.70 28.56 -9.46
CA MET A 1 12.64 27.72 -10.03
C MET A 1 12.34 26.67 -8.98
N ALA A 2 11.10 26.54 -8.50
CA ALA A 2 10.76 25.53 -7.49
C ALA A 2 10.90 24.13 -8.12
N THR A 3 11.75 23.29 -7.53
CA THR A 3 12.03 21.93 -8.01
C THR A 3 10.82 21.04 -7.73
N ASP A 4 10.09 20.63 -8.77
CA ASP A 4 8.97 19.68 -8.67
C ASP A 4 9.49 18.30 -8.24
N ILE A 5 8.76 17.57 -7.38
CA ILE A 5 9.08 16.20 -6.94
C ILE A 5 9.28 15.28 -8.15
N LYS A 6 8.53 15.48 -9.24
CA LYS A 6 8.67 14.73 -10.51
C LYS A 6 10.00 14.97 -11.24
N ASN A 7 10.72 16.05 -10.92
CA ASN A 7 12.03 16.34 -11.49
C ASN A 7 13.19 15.81 -10.61
N LEU A 8 12.89 15.37 -9.38
CA LEU A 8 13.88 14.78 -8.45
C LEU A 8 13.95 13.24 -8.54
N THR A 9 13.26 12.66 -9.51
CA THR A 9 13.38 11.26 -9.89
C THR A 9 14.43 11.11 -10.99
N SER A 10 15.42 10.23 -10.81
CA SER A 10 16.50 10.09 -11.80
C SER A 10 15.92 9.57 -13.12
N ASN A 11 16.38 10.09 -14.27
CA ASN A 11 15.91 9.61 -15.57
C ASN A 11 16.38 8.18 -15.88
N GLU A 12 17.41 7.68 -15.17
CA GLU A 12 17.93 6.31 -15.30
C GLU A 12 17.26 5.31 -14.33
N PHE A 13 16.73 5.78 -13.20
CA PHE A 13 16.05 4.95 -12.19
C PHE A 13 14.81 5.66 -11.63
N ASN A 14 13.96 6.16 -12.53
CA ASN A 14 12.59 6.58 -12.23
C ASN A 14 11.70 5.41 -11.74
N ASP A 15 12.35 4.25 -11.54
CA ASP A 15 11.87 2.99 -12.02
C ASP A 15 12.10 1.85 -11.03
N TRP A 16 12.46 2.14 -9.78
CA TRP A 16 12.59 1.10 -8.76
C TRP A 16 11.54 1.26 -7.68
N CYS A 17 10.46 0.52 -7.86
CA CYS A 17 9.57 0.16 -6.79
C CYS A 17 9.77 -1.34 -6.51
N PRO A 18 10.32 -1.72 -5.33
CA PRO A 18 10.49 -3.12 -4.97
C PRO A 18 9.11 -3.75 -4.82
N GLY A 19 8.78 -4.62 -5.78
CA GLY A 19 7.45 -5.15 -5.95
C GLY A 19 6.59 -4.23 -6.80
N CYS A 20 6.30 -4.66 -8.03
CA CYS A 20 5.27 -4.05 -8.88
C CYS A 20 4.30 -5.07 -9.46
N VAL A 21 3.15 -4.60 -9.90
CA VAL A 21 2.14 -5.34 -10.66
C VAL A 21 2.07 -4.83 -12.09
N LEU A 22 1.65 -5.68 -13.03
CA LEU A 22 1.33 -5.22 -14.38
C LEU A 22 0.05 -4.35 -14.41
N PRO A 23 -0.07 -3.40 -15.36
CA PRO A 23 -1.26 -2.55 -15.50
C PRO A 23 -2.58 -3.27 -15.80
N ASP A 24 -2.52 -4.52 -16.26
CA ASP A 24 -3.71 -5.33 -16.54
C ASP A 24 -4.30 -5.98 -15.27
N ASN A 25 -3.60 -5.91 -14.14
CA ASN A 25 -4.15 -6.36 -12.87
C ASN A 25 -5.35 -5.51 -12.46
N THR A 26 -6.44 -6.18 -12.10
CA THR A 26 -7.57 -5.52 -11.46
C THR A 26 -7.24 -5.25 -10.01
N ILE A 27 -7.29 -3.97 -9.61
CA ILE A 27 -7.14 -3.55 -8.22
C ILE A 27 -8.53 -3.34 -7.63
N ILE A 28 -8.75 -3.86 -6.43
CA ILE A 28 -10.03 -3.77 -5.74
C ILE A 28 -10.12 -2.40 -5.08
N GLY A 29 -10.58 -1.41 -5.86
CA GLY A 29 -10.91 -0.05 -5.40
C GLY A 29 -12.31 0.03 -4.79
N ASN A 30 -12.62 1.09 -4.01
CA ASN A 30 -13.92 1.56 -3.43
C ASN A 30 -15.19 0.69 -3.60
N LEU A 31 -15.07 -0.63 -3.39
CA LEU A 31 -16.08 -1.65 -3.74
C LEU A 31 -16.54 -1.61 -5.22
N ILE A 32 -15.67 -1.08 -6.10
CA ILE A 32 -15.81 -0.95 -7.56
C ILE A 32 -14.45 -1.30 -8.18
N CYS A 33 -14.44 -2.14 -9.22
CA CYS A 33 -13.21 -2.45 -9.94
C CYS A 33 -12.72 -1.24 -10.73
N GLU A 34 -11.46 -0.86 -10.51
CA GLU A 34 -10.73 -0.01 -11.44
C GLU A 34 -10.00 -0.94 -12.42
N GLY A 35 -10.68 -1.32 -13.51
CA GLY A 35 -10.06 -1.98 -14.65
C GLY A 35 -9.91 -0.99 -15.79
N ASN A 36 -8.70 -0.82 -16.34
CA ASN A 36 -8.34 0.11 -17.43
C ASN A 36 -8.54 1.62 -17.14
N GLN A 37 -8.61 2.04 -15.87
CA GLN A 37 -8.61 3.47 -15.53
C GLN A 37 -7.22 3.88 -15.05
N GLU A 38 -6.78 5.09 -15.42
CA GLU A 38 -5.63 5.73 -14.80
C GLU A 38 -5.84 5.71 -13.29
N PHE A 39 -5.00 4.98 -12.56
CA PHE A 39 -5.00 4.98 -11.11
C PHE A 39 -4.75 6.42 -10.63
N LYS A 40 -5.63 6.98 -9.78
CA LYS A 40 -5.47 8.35 -9.26
C LYS A 40 -5.13 8.36 -7.79
N VAL A 41 -4.31 9.33 -7.43
CA VAL A 41 -4.08 9.70 -6.03
C VAL A 41 -5.41 10.16 -5.42
N GLY A 42 -5.74 9.63 -4.25
CA GLY A 42 -6.98 9.91 -3.54
C GLY A 42 -8.08 8.86 -3.71
N ASP A 43 -7.97 7.96 -4.70
CA ASP A 43 -8.87 6.81 -4.83
C ASP A 43 -8.75 5.88 -3.61
N LYS A 44 -9.76 5.06 -3.34
CA LYS A 44 -9.73 4.13 -2.21
C LYS A 44 -9.48 2.70 -2.68
N VAL A 45 -8.66 1.95 -1.97
CA VAL A 45 -8.38 0.52 -2.23
C VAL A 45 -8.62 -0.34 -1.00
N LEU A 46 -9.01 -1.59 -1.20
CA LEU A 46 -9.15 -2.57 -0.13
C LEU A 46 -7.78 -2.97 0.40
N GLY A 47 -7.56 -2.82 1.71
CA GLY A 47 -6.35 -3.22 2.42
C GLY A 47 -6.38 -4.66 2.94
N SER A 48 -5.26 -5.13 3.48
CA SER A 48 -5.14 -6.46 4.10
C SER A 48 -6.04 -6.65 5.33
N ASP A 49 -6.47 -5.57 5.99
CA ASP A 49 -7.34 -5.59 7.16
C ASP A 49 -8.84 -5.71 6.83
N GLY A 50 -9.19 -5.73 5.54
CA GLY A 50 -10.58 -5.79 5.07
C GLY A 50 -11.32 -4.45 5.06
N TYR A 51 -10.64 -3.33 5.28
CA TYR A 51 -11.17 -1.97 5.16
C TYR A 51 -10.65 -1.25 3.91
N VAL A 52 -11.26 -0.11 3.58
CA VAL A 52 -10.87 0.70 2.41
C VAL A 52 -10.02 1.89 2.85
N HIS A 53 -8.86 2.04 2.22
CA HIS A 53 -7.85 3.03 2.54
C HIS A 53 -7.59 3.94 1.36
N ARG A 54 -7.14 5.17 1.64
CA ARG A 54 -6.80 6.14 0.61
C ARG A 54 -5.47 5.76 -0.05
N ARG A 55 -5.44 5.79 -1.38
CA ARG A 55 -4.24 5.73 -2.19
C ARG A 55 -3.53 7.09 -2.10
N ASN A 56 -2.36 7.11 -1.47
CA ASN A 56 -1.54 8.30 -1.32
C ASN A 56 -0.72 8.59 -2.58
N GLU A 57 -0.23 7.54 -3.24
CA GLU A 57 0.65 7.66 -4.40
C GLU A 57 0.42 6.52 -5.40
N VAL A 58 0.71 6.79 -6.67
CA VAL A 58 0.81 5.80 -7.76
C VAL A 58 2.24 5.87 -8.28
N MET A 59 2.97 4.78 -8.13
CA MET A 59 4.32 4.62 -8.65
C MET A 59 4.25 3.80 -9.94
N SER A 60 5.08 4.11 -10.93
CA SER A 60 5.13 3.37 -12.19
C SER A 60 6.53 3.39 -12.80
N HIS A 61 6.89 2.30 -13.48
CA HIS A 61 8.21 2.18 -14.09
C HIS A 61 8.29 1.21 -15.27
N ILE A 62 9.32 1.30 -16.12
CA ILE A 62 9.57 0.29 -17.16
C ILE A 62 10.36 -0.89 -16.57
N HIS A 63 9.67 -2.02 -16.38
CA HIS A 63 10.31 -3.26 -15.99
C HIS A 63 10.79 -4.02 -17.22
N LYS A 64 12.08 -4.39 -17.24
CA LYS A 64 12.65 -5.29 -18.22
C LYS A 64 13.20 -6.53 -17.52
N GLY A 65 12.40 -7.60 -17.51
CA GLY A 65 12.78 -8.83 -16.83
C GLY A 65 11.62 -9.81 -16.73
N LYS A 66 11.78 -10.81 -15.86
CA LYS A 66 10.73 -11.80 -15.63
C LYS A 66 9.60 -11.20 -14.79
N ILE A 67 8.38 -11.57 -15.16
CA ILE A 67 7.17 -11.36 -14.38
C ILE A 67 6.63 -12.73 -13.96
N TYR A 68 6.14 -12.81 -12.73
CA TYR A 68 5.49 -13.98 -12.15
C TYR A 68 3.98 -13.86 -12.36
N ARG A 69 3.36 -14.95 -12.81
CA ARG A 69 1.92 -15.12 -12.93
C ARG A 69 1.46 -16.07 -11.83
N LEU A 70 0.93 -15.50 -10.75
CA LEU A 70 0.43 -16.18 -9.59
C LEU A 70 -1.05 -16.57 -9.80
N LYS A 71 -1.32 -17.86 -10.03
CA LYS A 71 -2.69 -18.38 -10.15
C LYS A 71 -3.12 -19.07 -8.86
N VAL A 72 -4.30 -18.74 -8.34
CA VAL A 72 -4.84 -19.34 -7.12
C VAL A 72 -6.13 -20.12 -7.39
N ALA A 73 -6.55 -20.94 -6.43
CA ALA A 73 -7.83 -21.63 -6.49
C ALA A 73 -9.00 -20.63 -6.43
N TYR A 74 -10.13 -20.98 -7.06
CA TYR A 74 -11.38 -20.21 -7.11
C TYR A 74 -11.32 -18.86 -7.84
N PHE A 75 -10.24 -18.09 -7.72
CA PHE A 75 -10.11 -16.78 -8.35
C PHE A 75 -9.18 -16.82 -9.55
N GLY A 76 -8.87 -15.64 -10.08
CA GLY A 76 -8.00 -15.46 -11.24
C GLY A 76 -6.52 -15.48 -10.90
N GLU A 77 -5.78 -14.69 -11.65
CA GLU A 77 -4.32 -14.59 -11.57
C GLU A 77 -3.88 -13.16 -11.31
N THR A 78 -2.82 -13.00 -10.52
CA THR A 78 -2.14 -11.71 -10.37
C THR A 78 -0.79 -11.82 -11.05
N THR A 79 -0.38 -10.78 -11.77
CA THR A 79 0.92 -10.70 -12.45
C THR A 79 1.80 -9.65 -11.81
N LEU A 80 2.97 -10.05 -11.33
CA LEU A 80 3.80 -9.22 -10.46
C LEU A 80 5.30 -9.54 -10.58
N THR A 81 6.15 -8.61 -10.14
CA THR A 81 7.60 -8.81 -10.10
C THR A 81 7.99 -9.85 -9.04
N HIS A 82 9.16 -10.48 -9.20
CA HIS A 82 9.61 -11.61 -8.37
C HIS A 82 9.70 -11.29 -6.87
N GLU A 83 10.04 -10.05 -6.56
CA GLU A 83 10.25 -9.52 -5.21
C GLU A 83 8.99 -8.93 -4.57
N HIS A 84 7.87 -8.86 -5.31
CA HIS A 84 6.64 -8.26 -4.77
C HIS A 84 6.11 -9.10 -3.60
N PRO A 85 5.91 -8.51 -2.40
CA PRO A 85 5.42 -9.28 -1.25
C PRO A 85 3.93 -9.60 -1.36
N VAL A 86 3.59 -10.87 -1.22
CA VAL A 86 2.24 -11.41 -1.22
C VAL A 86 1.92 -11.95 0.17
N LEU A 87 0.76 -11.61 0.71
CA LEU A 87 0.29 -12.14 2.00
C LEU A 87 -0.13 -13.60 1.82
N ALA A 88 0.55 -14.53 2.48
CA ALA A 88 0.37 -15.96 2.28
C ALA A 88 0.68 -16.79 3.54
N VAL A 89 0.35 -18.09 3.48
CA VAL A 89 0.64 -19.10 4.49
C VAL A 89 1.27 -20.31 3.79
N LYS A 90 2.32 -20.87 4.39
CA LYS A 90 2.96 -22.08 3.85
C LYS A 90 2.07 -23.30 3.99
N ALA A 91 2.13 -24.23 3.04
CA ALA A 91 1.30 -25.44 3.05
C ALA A 91 1.45 -26.27 4.34
N SER A 92 2.64 -26.24 4.96
CA SER A 92 2.94 -26.88 6.24
C SER A 92 2.18 -26.28 7.43
N GLU A 93 1.93 -24.97 7.41
CA GLU A 93 1.34 -24.20 8.51
C GLU A 93 -0.19 -24.21 8.48
N MET A 94 -0.80 -24.52 7.33
CA MET A 94 -2.26 -24.64 7.19
C MET A 94 -2.91 -25.72 8.05
N LYS A 95 -2.12 -26.59 8.70
CA LYS A 95 -2.60 -27.61 9.65
C LYS A 95 -2.72 -27.08 11.08
N ASN A 96 -2.21 -25.87 11.34
CA ASN A 96 -2.24 -25.27 12.66
C ASN A 96 -3.66 -24.84 13.04
N LYS A 97 -3.95 -24.82 14.35
CA LYS A 97 -5.26 -24.35 14.86
C LYS A 97 -5.44 -22.84 14.70
N ASP A 98 -4.34 -22.09 14.68
CA ASP A 98 -4.31 -20.65 14.50
C ASP A 98 -3.46 -20.35 13.26
N ILE A 99 -4.10 -19.83 12.22
CA ILE A 99 -3.48 -19.55 10.93
C ILE A 99 -3.19 -18.05 10.90
N GLN A 100 -1.91 -17.69 10.80
CA GLN A 100 -1.47 -16.30 10.74
C GLN A 100 -0.69 -16.11 9.43
N PRO A 101 -1.22 -15.33 8.47
CA PRO A 101 -0.52 -15.10 7.22
C PRO A 101 0.65 -14.13 7.37
N GLU A 102 1.72 -14.39 6.61
CA GLU A 102 2.93 -13.56 6.54
C GLU A 102 3.14 -13.03 5.12
N TRP A 103 3.99 -12.02 5.00
CA TRP A 103 4.42 -11.50 3.70
C TRP A 103 5.57 -12.33 3.13
N PHE A 104 5.39 -12.85 1.92
CA PHE A 104 6.42 -13.57 1.18
C PHE A 104 6.71 -12.89 -0.14
N GLU A 105 7.98 -12.71 -0.48
CA GLU A 105 8.36 -12.42 -1.87
C GLU A 105 7.82 -13.52 -2.78
N THR A 106 7.41 -13.13 -3.98
CA THR A 106 6.70 -14.03 -4.88
C THR A 106 7.54 -15.20 -5.34
N GLU A 107 8.84 -15.01 -5.52
CA GLU A 107 9.77 -16.11 -5.84
C GLU A 107 9.92 -17.15 -4.72
N LYS A 108 9.59 -16.78 -3.47
CA LYS A 108 9.66 -17.66 -2.30
C LYS A 108 8.38 -18.48 -2.11
N LEU A 109 7.33 -18.23 -2.90
CA LEU A 109 6.09 -19.00 -2.85
C LEU A 109 6.19 -20.27 -3.69
N GLU A 110 5.52 -21.31 -3.24
CA GLU A 110 5.49 -22.60 -3.93
C GLU A 110 4.07 -23.01 -4.32
N VAL A 111 3.95 -23.82 -5.38
CA VAL A 111 2.65 -24.40 -5.74
C VAL A 111 2.16 -25.29 -4.60
N GLY A 112 1.03 -24.92 -4.02
CA GLY A 112 0.45 -25.60 -2.87
C GLY A 112 0.40 -24.75 -1.61
N ASP A 113 1.17 -23.66 -1.52
CA ASP A 113 1.00 -22.61 -0.50
C ASP A 113 -0.35 -21.90 -0.68
N TYR A 114 -0.72 -21.05 0.27
CA TYR A 114 -2.03 -20.39 0.28
C TYR A 114 -1.91 -18.89 0.36
N VAL A 115 -2.49 -18.17 -0.59
CA VAL A 115 -2.58 -16.71 -0.56
C VAL A 115 -3.74 -16.30 0.36
N ALA A 116 -3.50 -15.35 1.26
CA ALA A 116 -4.53 -14.81 2.14
C ALA A 116 -5.23 -13.63 1.46
N TYR A 117 -6.53 -13.80 1.18
CA TYR A 117 -7.39 -12.80 0.56
C TYR A 117 -8.36 -12.23 1.62
N PRO A 118 -8.38 -10.92 1.90
CA PRO A 118 -9.17 -10.37 3.00
C PRO A 118 -10.67 -10.42 2.71
N ILE A 119 -11.44 -10.64 3.79
CA ILE A 119 -12.90 -10.55 3.79
C ILE A 119 -13.28 -9.12 4.17
N VAL A 120 -14.07 -8.46 3.31
CA VAL A 120 -14.49 -7.07 3.54
C VAL A 120 -15.29 -6.93 4.83
N LYS A 121 -14.80 -6.08 5.74
CA LYS A 121 -15.39 -5.82 7.06
C LYS A 121 -16.34 -4.63 7.09
N LEU A 122 -16.21 -3.71 6.12
CA LEU A 122 -17.04 -2.51 6.06
C LEU A 122 -18.53 -2.89 5.97
N THR A 123 -19.31 -2.38 6.93
CA THR A 123 -20.75 -2.61 6.99
C THR A 123 -21.47 -1.33 7.39
N LYS A 124 -22.59 -1.04 6.73
CA LYS A 124 -23.44 0.11 7.00
C LYS A 124 -24.90 -0.31 6.86
N ASP A 125 -25.61 -0.38 7.98
CA ASP A 125 -27.02 -0.71 7.96
C ASP A 125 -27.89 0.53 7.67
N ILE A 126 -28.17 0.77 6.39
CA ILE A 126 -29.09 1.84 5.99
C ILE A 126 -30.54 1.34 6.01
N LYS A 127 -31.44 2.15 6.57
CA LYS A 127 -32.88 1.85 6.58
C LYS A 127 -33.59 2.36 5.32
N TYR A 128 -33.06 3.41 4.69
CA TYR A 128 -33.68 4.06 3.56
C TYR A 128 -32.63 4.50 2.53
N LEU A 129 -33.01 4.48 1.26
CA LEU A 129 -32.24 5.08 0.17
C LEU A 129 -32.97 6.34 -0.32
N PRO A 130 -32.30 7.50 -0.39
CA PRO A 130 -32.95 8.76 -0.77
C PRO A 130 -33.32 8.75 -2.25
N ILE A 131 -34.53 9.23 -2.56
CA ILE A 131 -35.00 9.42 -3.93
C ILE A 131 -34.98 10.92 -4.23
N SER A 132 -34.18 11.31 -5.21
CA SER A 132 -34.13 12.68 -5.71
C SER A 132 -34.38 12.67 -7.21
N TYR A 133 -35.27 13.54 -7.67
CA TYR A 133 -35.58 13.73 -9.08
C TYR A 133 -36.07 15.17 -9.31
N ASN A 134 -35.79 15.69 -10.50
CA ASN A 134 -36.31 16.99 -10.93
C ASN A 134 -37.61 16.78 -11.69
N LYS A 135 -38.67 17.52 -11.32
CA LYS A 135 -39.93 17.52 -12.08
C LYS A 135 -39.67 18.01 -13.50
N LYS A 136 -40.05 17.22 -14.49
CA LYS A 136 -39.85 17.54 -15.91
C LYS A 136 -41.07 18.29 -16.42
N SER A 137 -40.87 19.49 -16.98
CA SER A 137 -41.97 20.35 -17.47
C SER A 137 -42.86 19.71 -18.54
N LYS A 138 -42.35 18.69 -19.25
CA LYS A 138 -43.06 17.95 -20.30
C LYS A 138 -43.59 16.58 -19.85
N ASP A 139 -43.42 16.19 -18.59
CA ASP A 139 -43.94 14.92 -18.08
C ASP A 139 -45.25 15.13 -17.32
N THR A 140 -46.36 14.79 -17.96
CA THR A 140 -47.71 14.89 -17.41
C THR A 140 -48.26 13.55 -16.90
N ARG A 141 -47.50 12.46 -17.01
CA ARG A 141 -47.99 11.09 -16.79
C ARG A 141 -47.37 10.41 -15.56
N SER A 142 -46.12 10.73 -15.22
CA SER A 142 -45.46 10.11 -14.07
C SER A 142 -46.07 10.60 -12.74
N LYS A 143 -46.44 9.66 -11.87
CA LYS A 143 -46.89 9.97 -10.51
C LYS A 143 -45.72 10.54 -9.69
N GLU A 144 -46.04 11.34 -8.67
CA GLU A 144 -45.04 11.75 -7.69
C GLU A 144 -44.47 10.53 -6.96
N LEU A 145 -43.14 10.48 -6.88
CA LEU A 145 -42.44 9.44 -6.15
C LEU A 145 -42.25 9.81 -4.67
N LEU A 146 -42.09 8.78 -3.85
CA LEU A 146 -41.66 8.91 -2.46
C LEU A 146 -40.30 9.63 -2.40
N LYS A 147 -40.03 10.36 -1.30
CA LYS A 147 -38.73 11.02 -1.07
C LYS A 147 -37.60 10.03 -0.73
N LYS A 148 -37.96 8.79 -0.35
CA LYS A 148 -37.03 7.73 0.03
C LYS A 148 -37.71 6.37 -0.13
N VAL A 149 -36.91 5.32 -0.37
CA VAL A 149 -37.37 3.93 -0.40
C VAL A 149 -36.83 3.15 0.79
N ASN A 150 -37.63 2.25 1.35
CA ASN A 150 -37.18 1.36 2.43
C ASN A 150 -36.21 0.32 1.87
N VAL A 151 -35.08 0.12 2.57
CA VAL A 151 -34.11 -0.92 2.21
C VAL A 151 -34.49 -2.21 2.94
N ASP A 152 -35.54 -2.86 2.45
CA ASP A 152 -36.07 -4.11 2.98
C ASP A 152 -35.91 -5.28 1.98
N LYS A 153 -36.36 -6.48 2.37
CA LYS A 153 -36.24 -7.68 1.52
C LYS A 153 -36.96 -7.54 0.18
N ASP A 154 -38.06 -6.78 0.13
CA ASP A 154 -38.85 -6.62 -1.08
C ASP A 154 -38.17 -5.65 -2.06
N PHE A 155 -37.65 -4.52 -1.58
CA PHE A 155 -36.84 -3.62 -2.42
C PHE A 155 -35.57 -4.29 -2.91
N LEU A 156 -34.84 -5.01 -2.04
CA LEU A 156 -33.60 -5.67 -2.41
C LEU A 156 -33.81 -6.77 -3.47
N ARG A 157 -34.89 -7.55 -3.34
CA ARG A 157 -35.26 -8.54 -4.37
C ARG A 157 -35.61 -7.86 -5.70
N LEU A 158 -36.38 -6.76 -5.66
CA LEU A 158 -36.71 -5.97 -6.85
C LEU A 158 -35.47 -5.38 -7.54
N ALA A 159 -34.52 -4.86 -6.74
CA ALA A 159 -33.24 -4.39 -7.24
C ALA A 159 -32.46 -5.52 -7.95
N GLY A 160 -32.46 -6.73 -7.39
CA GLY A 160 -31.88 -7.91 -8.02
C GLY A 160 -32.54 -8.24 -9.38
N TYR A 161 -33.87 -8.20 -9.47
CA TYR A 161 -34.58 -8.41 -10.73
C TYR A 161 -34.21 -7.36 -11.78
N TYR A 162 -34.14 -6.08 -11.39
CA TYR A 162 -33.79 -5.01 -12.34
C TYR A 162 -32.32 -5.09 -12.80
N ILE A 163 -31.39 -5.48 -11.92
CA ILE A 163 -29.99 -5.62 -12.31
C ILE A 163 -29.84 -6.74 -13.34
N ALA A 164 -30.57 -7.84 -13.17
CA ALA A 164 -30.55 -8.98 -14.08
C ALA A 164 -31.29 -8.67 -15.40
N GLU A 165 -32.60 -8.41 -15.32
CA GLU A 165 -33.49 -8.40 -16.49
C GLU A 165 -33.97 -6.99 -16.89
N GLY A 166 -33.61 -5.99 -16.10
CA GLY A 166 -34.13 -4.64 -16.23
C GLY A 166 -33.38 -3.79 -17.23
N ASN A 167 -34.11 -3.00 -17.98
CA ASN A 167 -33.59 -1.93 -18.81
C ASN A 167 -34.45 -0.67 -18.67
N THR A 168 -33.86 0.46 -19.04
CA THR A 168 -34.58 1.73 -19.16
C THR A 168 -34.68 2.07 -20.64
N HIS A 169 -35.91 2.13 -21.14
CA HIS A 169 -36.19 2.45 -22.53
C HIS A 169 -37.31 3.49 -22.57
N ASN A 170 -37.28 4.46 -23.49
CA ASN A 170 -38.35 5.46 -23.68
C ASN A 170 -38.92 6.11 -22.40
N ARG A 171 -38.09 6.33 -21.37
CA ARG A 171 -38.49 6.91 -20.06
C ARG A 171 -39.42 6.01 -19.24
N GLU A 172 -39.35 4.70 -19.43
CA GLU A 172 -39.98 3.68 -18.57
C GLU A 172 -38.94 2.65 -18.13
N ILE A 173 -39.32 1.88 -17.11
CA ILE A 173 -38.57 0.69 -16.70
C ILE A 173 -39.25 -0.51 -17.36
N GLU A 174 -38.44 -1.34 -18.01
CA GLU A 174 -38.85 -2.58 -18.65
C GLU A 174 -38.03 -3.72 -18.06
N LEU A 175 -38.68 -4.80 -17.62
CA LEU A 175 -38.01 -6.05 -17.23
C LEU A 175 -38.53 -7.15 -18.14
N THR A 176 -37.62 -7.93 -18.73
CA THR A 176 -37.98 -8.99 -19.67
C THR A 176 -37.67 -10.34 -19.05
N PHE A 177 -38.67 -11.20 -18.93
CA PHE A 177 -38.51 -12.57 -18.43
C PHE A 177 -38.83 -13.59 -19.51
N GLY A 178 -38.40 -14.83 -19.33
CA GLY A 178 -38.80 -15.95 -20.19
C GLY A 178 -40.31 -16.24 -20.07
N LYS A 179 -40.90 -16.84 -21.11
CA LYS A 179 -42.32 -17.26 -21.12
C LYS A 179 -42.71 -18.18 -19.95
N ASP A 180 -41.75 -18.94 -19.42
CA ASP A 180 -41.98 -19.93 -18.36
C ASP A 180 -41.75 -19.32 -16.95
N GLU A 181 -41.49 -18.01 -16.87
CA GLU A 181 -41.14 -17.25 -15.65
C GLU A 181 -42.23 -16.21 -15.31
N GLU A 182 -43.49 -16.54 -15.60
CA GLU A 182 -44.65 -15.67 -15.32
C GLU A 182 -44.76 -15.30 -13.83
N ASP A 183 -44.31 -16.18 -12.93
CA ASP A 183 -44.26 -15.92 -11.49
C ASP A 183 -43.34 -14.74 -11.14
N LEU A 184 -42.19 -14.60 -11.83
CA LEU A 184 -41.28 -13.48 -11.64
C LEU A 184 -41.87 -12.18 -12.16
N ALA A 185 -42.58 -12.21 -13.29
CA ALA A 185 -43.27 -11.04 -13.83
C ALA A 185 -44.39 -10.54 -12.88
N LEU A 186 -45.17 -11.47 -12.32
CA LEU A 186 -46.21 -11.17 -11.33
C LEU A 186 -45.62 -10.64 -10.02
N ASP A 187 -44.54 -11.24 -9.52
CA ASP A 187 -43.87 -10.75 -8.31
C ASP A 187 -43.25 -9.37 -8.52
N THR A 188 -42.64 -9.13 -9.68
CA THR A 188 -42.12 -7.82 -10.09
C THR A 188 -43.21 -6.76 -10.07
N LYS A 189 -44.37 -7.04 -10.68
CA LYS A 189 -45.53 -6.13 -10.63
C LYS A 189 -45.96 -5.83 -9.19
N ARG A 190 -46.08 -6.87 -8.35
CA ARG A 190 -46.45 -6.74 -6.94
C ARG A 190 -45.43 -5.89 -6.17
N LEU A 191 -44.14 -6.08 -6.42
CA LEU A 191 -43.05 -5.35 -5.78
C LEU A 191 -43.04 -3.88 -6.15
N PHE A 192 -43.20 -3.51 -7.43
CA PHE A 192 -43.29 -2.10 -7.81
C PHE A 192 -44.47 -1.39 -7.15
N ASN A 193 -45.62 -2.07 -7.07
CA ASN A 193 -46.79 -1.52 -6.37
C ASN A 193 -46.51 -1.34 -4.88
N LYS A 194 -45.95 -2.37 -4.22
CA LYS A 194 -45.68 -2.32 -2.78
C LYS A 194 -44.60 -1.31 -2.40
N VAL A 195 -43.52 -1.24 -3.16
CA VAL A 195 -42.31 -0.47 -2.81
C VAL A 195 -42.42 0.99 -3.26
N PHE A 196 -43.00 1.25 -4.43
CA PHE A 196 -43.04 2.58 -5.04
C PHE A 196 -44.46 3.13 -5.24
N ASN A 197 -45.50 2.37 -4.90
CA ASN A 197 -46.90 2.73 -5.19
C ASN A 197 -47.17 2.99 -6.69
N LEU A 198 -46.46 2.24 -7.53
CA LEU A 198 -46.58 2.30 -9.00
C LEU A 198 -47.15 1.00 -9.52
N ASP A 199 -48.13 1.10 -10.41
CA ASP A 199 -48.65 -0.08 -11.11
C ASP A 199 -47.73 -0.46 -12.27
N ALA A 200 -47.70 -1.74 -12.60
CA ALA A 200 -46.93 -2.28 -13.72
C ALA A 200 -47.85 -3.00 -14.70
N THR A 201 -47.56 -2.86 -15.99
CA THR A 201 -48.28 -3.55 -17.07
C THR A 201 -47.48 -4.75 -17.53
N ILE A 202 -48.10 -5.93 -17.54
CA ILE A 202 -47.47 -7.16 -18.05
C ILE A 202 -47.93 -7.37 -19.50
N LYS A 203 -46.99 -7.60 -20.41
CA LYS A 203 -47.25 -7.91 -21.82
C LYS A 203 -46.58 -9.22 -22.20
N ALA A 204 -47.36 -10.21 -22.62
CA ALA A 204 -46.83 -11.45 -23.16
C ALA A 204 -46.48 -11.29 -24.65
N ARG A 205 -45.21 -11.49 -25.02
CA ARG A 205 -44.74 -11.50 -26.40
C ARG A 205 -44.64 -12.93 -26.90
N LYS A 206 -45.79 -13.51 -27.28
CA LYS A 206 -45.87 -14.92 -27.72
C LYS A 206 -44.89 -15.28 -28.84
N GLU A 207 -44.63 -14.35 -29.77
CA GLU A 207 -43.71 -14.55 -30.90
C GLU A 207 -42.22 -14.58 -30.49
N LYS A 208 -41.86 -13.89 -29.39
CA LYS A 208 -40.48 -13.83 -28.88
C LYS A 208 -40.25 -14.78 -27.70
N GLY A 209 -41.31 -15.42 -27.19
CA GLY A 209 -41.23 -16.32 -26.04
C GLY A 209 -40.86 -15.61 -24.73
N SER A 210 -41.25 -14.34 -24.57
CA SER A 210 -40.93 -13.52 -23.40
C SER A 210 -42.16 -12.85 -22.76
N ILE A 211 -42.02 -12.44 -21.50
CA ILE A 211 -42.99 -11.67 -20.74
C ILE A 211 -42.31 -10.36 -20.32
N GLU A 212 -42.86 -9.23 -20.73
CA GLU A 212 -42.32 -7.89 -20.46
C GLU A 212 -43.16 -7.23 -19.35
N VAL A 213 -42.49 -6.69 -18.32
CA VAL A 213 -43.11 -5.89 -17.26
C VAL A 213 -42.71 -4.42 -17.45
N HIS A 214 -43.70 -3.58 -17.75
CA HIS A 214 -43.51 -2.15 -17.99
C HIS A 214 -43.99 -1.31 -16.82
N VAL A 215 -43.13 -0.41 -16.35
CA VAL A 215 -43.45 0.60 -15.33
C VAL A 215 -43.23 1.99 -15.90
N TYR A 216 -44.33 2.69 -16.14
CA TYR A 216 -44.33 4.01 -16.78
C TYR A 216 -44.03 5.12 -15.73
N SER A 217 -42.74 5.40 -15.51
CA SER A 217 -42.30 6.54 -14.70
C SER A 217 -40.94 7.03 -15.19
N SER A 218 -40.91 8.24 -15.76
CA SER A 218 -39.67 8.83 -16.27
C SER A 218 -38.67 9.17 -15.17
N TYR A 219 -39.19 9.49 -13.98
CA TYR A 219 -38.40 9.78 -12.80
C TYR A 219 -37.75 8.51 -12.27
N LEU A 220 -38.53 7.42 -12.15
CA LEU A 220 -38.01 6.17 -11.62
C LEU A 220 -37.01 5.51 -12.58
N ALA A 221 -37.26 5.60 -13.89
CA ALA A 221 -36.33 5.12 -14.91
C ALA A 221 -34.94 5.80 -14.75
N GLU A 222 -34.90 7.12 -14.64
CA GLU A 222 -33.65 7.86 -14.43
C GLU A 222 -32.95 7.49 -13.12
N ILE A 223 -33.71 7.32 -12.03
CA ILE A 223 -33.18 6.87 -10.74
C ILE A 223 -32.57 5.47 -10.86
N PHE A 224 -33.24 4.54 -11.52
CA PHE A 224 -32.76 3.17 -11.67
C PHE A 224 -31.54 3.08 -12.59
N SER A 225 -31.50 3.84 -13.69
CA SER A 225 -30.30 4.01 -14.52
C SER A 225 -29.12 4.51 -13.68
N ASN A 226 -29.35 5.51 -12.82
CA ASN A 226 -28.32 6.10 -11.97
C ASN A 226 -27.84 5.16 -10.85
N TRP A 227 -28.75 4.41 -10.24
CA TRP A 227 -28.42 3.46 -9.18
C TRP A 227 -27.74 2.21 -9.70
N PHE A 228 -28.34 1.58 -10.70
CA PHE A 228 -28.00 0.22 -11.12
C PHE A 228 -27.29 0.13 -12.46
N GLY A 229 -27.22 1.24 -13.21
CA GLY A 229 -26.56 1.31 -14.51
C GLY A 229 -27.44 0.93 -15.70
N GLU A 230 -27.05 1.48 -16.86
CA GLU A 230 -27.65 1.21 -18.17
C GLU A 230 -26.77 0.27 -18.99
N TYR A 231 -27.39 -0.60 -19.78
CA TYR A 231 -26.73 -1.68 -20.53
C TYR A 231 -26.05 -2.71 -19.62
N ALA A 232 -25.89 -3.94 -20.13
CA ALA A 232 -25.41 -5.07 -19.34
C ALA A 232 -23.97 -4.89 -18.82
N GLU A 233 -23.11 -4.19 -19.56
CA GLU A 233 -21.73 -3.90 -19.18
C GLU A 233 -21.57 -2.90 -18.03
N ASN A 234 -22.55 -2.00 -17.82
CA ASN A 234 -22.47 -0.99 -16.76
C ASN A 234 -23.38 -1.30 -15.57
N LYS A 235 -24.04 -2.47 -15.59
CA LYS A 235 -24.82 -2.94 -14.44
C LYS A 235 -23.96 -2.97 -13.20
N ARG A 236 -24.50 -2.49 -12.08
CA ARG A 236 -23.82 -2.37 -10.79
C ARG A 236 -24.82 -2.36 -9.65
N ILE A 237 -24.32 -2.61 -8.46
CA ILE A 237 -25.03 -2.43 -7.19
C ILE A 237 -24.58 -1.08 -6.59
N PRO A 238 -25.50 -0.20 -6.16
CA PRO A 238 -25.16 1.02 -5.45
C PRO A 238 -24.25 0.74 -4.24
N HIS A 239 -23.25 1.59 -4.03
CA HIS A 239 -22.26 1.42 -2.97
C HIS A 239 -22.90 1.22 -1.58
N GLU A 240 -23.99 1.93 -1.29
CA GLU A 240 -24.73 1.80 -0.04
C GLU A 240 -25.37 0.41 0.14
N LEU A 241 -25.80 -0.24 -0.95
CA LEU A 241 -26.40 -1.57 -0.90
C LEU A 241 -25.34 -2.68 -0.79
N VAL A 242 -24.17 -2.45 -1.38
CA VAL A 242 -22.99 -3.34 -1.26
C VAL A 242 -22.54 -3.46 0.20
N LEU A 243 -22.68 -2.37 0.97
CA LEU A 243 -22.30 -2.27 2.38
C LEU A 243 -23.31 -2.78 3.39
N LEU A 244 -24.48 -3.23 2.97
CA LEU A 244 -25.48 -3.74 3.91
C LEU A 244 -24.94 -4.90 4.75
N PRO A 245 -25.49 -5.16 5.95
CA PRO A 245 -25.22 -6.39 6.69
C PRO A 245 -25.37 -7.62 5.80
N ALA A 246 -24.47 -8.60 5.97
CA ALA A 246 -24.34 -9.75 5.08
C ALA A 246 -25.69 -10.45 4.80
N GLU A 247 -26.48 -10.71 5.85
CA GLU A 247 -27.79 -11.35 5.75
C GLU A 247 -28.81 -10.54 4.93
N LYS A 248 -28.78 -9.20 5.00
CA LYS A 248 -29.70 -8.36 4.21
C LYS A 248 -29.38 -8.48 2.72
N SER A 249 -28.10 -8.57 2.36
CA SER A 249 -27.68 -8.70 0.96
C SER A 249 -28.15 -9.99 0.29
N LEU A 250 -28.52 -11.03 1.06
CA LEU A 250 -29.05 -12.29 0.52
C LEU A 250 -30.34 -12.09 -0.29
N SER A 251 -31.17 -11.12 0.06
CA SER A 251 -32.41 -10.84 -0.71
C SER A 251 -32.10 -10.24 -2.09
N LEU A 252 -31.03 -9.44 -2.18
CA LEU A 252 -30.53 -8.90 -3.45
C LEU A 252 -29.88 -10.00 -4.29
N LEU A 253 -29.02 -10.82 -3.69
CA LEU A 253 -28.43 -12.00 -4.35
C LEU A 253 -29.53 -12.96 -4.84
N PHE A 254 -30.57 -13.21 -4.05
CA PHE A 254 -31.69 -14.04 -4.47
C PHE A 254 -32.41 -13.48 -5.70
N GLY A 255 -32.65 -12.17 -5.74
CA GLY A 255 -33.23 -11.50 -6.91
C GLY A 255 -32.36 -11.65 -8.17
N LEU A 256 -31.05 -11.42 -8.04
CA LEU A 256 -30.08 -11.64 -9.12
C LEU A 256 -30.13 -13.08 -9.63
N TRP A 257 -30.11 -14.06 -8.71
CA TRP A 257 -30.10 -15.48 -9.09
C TRP A 257 -31.41 -15.96 -9.72
N LYS A 258 -32.50 -15.27 -9.45
CA LYS A 258 -33.82 -15.58 -10.01
C LYS A 258 -34.04 -14.99 -11.40
N GLY A 259 -33.38 -13.87 -11.73
CA GLY A 259 -33.35 -13.34 -13.11
C GLY A 259 -32.33 -14.10 -13.94
N ASP A 260 -31.06 -13.69 -13.89
CA ASP A 260 -30.00 -14.24 -14.76
C ASP A 260 -29.31 -15.51 -14.23
N GLY A 261 -29.48 -15.81 -12.94
CA GLY A 261 -28.79 -16.94 -12.33
C GLY A 261 -29.43 -18.28 -12.67
N PHE A 262 -28.66 -19.35 -12.47
CA PHE A 262 -29.20 -20.71 -12.54
C PHE A 262 -28.83 -21.52 -11.30
N ILE A 263 -29.71 -22.45 -10.94
CA ILE A 263 -29.51 -23.44 -9.88
C ILE A 263 -29.82 -24.81 -10.46
N ASN A 264 -28.79 -25.63 -10.62
CA ASN A 264 -28.93 -26.99 -11.12
C ASN A 264 -28.89 -27.99 -9.96
N THR A 265 -30.07 -28.41 -9.52
CA THR A 265 -30.25 -29.36 -8.40
C THR A 265 -29.80 -30.78 -8.74
N LYS A 266 -29.62 -31.14 -10.02
CA LYS A 266 -29.10 -32.45 -10.44
C LYS A 266 -27.58 -32.49 -10.38
N ARG A 267 -26.91 -31.42 -10.82
CA ARG A 267 -25.44 -31.28 -10.83
C ARG A 267 -24.90 -30.57 -9.58
N LEU A 268 -25.78 -30.18 -8.65
CA LEU A 268 -25.46 -29.54 -7.37
C LEU A 268 -24.51 -28.35 -7.54
N ARG A 269 -24.84 -27.51 -8.52
CA ARG A 269 -24.11 -26.28 -8.85
C ARG A 269 -25.07 -25.14 -9.13
N ALA A 270 -24.66 -23.94 -8.80
CA ALA A 270 -25.34 -22.71 -9.19
C ALA A 270 -24.36 -21.81 -9.92
N GLY A 271 -24.86 -20.89 -10.73
CA GLY A 271 -24.00 -19.92 -11.39
C GLY A 271 -24.72 -18.64 -11.76
N TYR A 272 -23.92 -17.60 -11.96
CA TYR A 272 -24.34 -16.28 -12.42
C TYR A 272 -23.33 -15.81 -13.47
N LYS A 273 -23.81 -15.25 -14.59
CA LYS A 273 -22.96 -14.76 -15.67
C LYS A 273 -23.25 -13.28 -15.93
N THR A 274 -22.22 -12.48 -16.09
CA THR A 274 -22.35 -11.04 -16.41
C THR A 274 -21.23 -10.59 -17.33
N ILE A 275 -21.45 -9.50 -18.07
CA ILE A 275 -20.38 -8.80 -18.81
C ILE A 275 -19.88 -7.55 -18.06
N SER A 276 -20.48 -7.21 -16.92
CA SER A 276 -20.04 -6.10 -16.08
C SER A 276 -18.91 -6.56 -15.14
N PRO A 277 -17.68 -6.00 -15.26
CA PRO A 277 -16.59 -6.32 -14.35
C PRO A 277 -16.88 -5.87 -12.92
N ILE A 278 -17.58 -4.74 -12.76
CA ILE A 278 -17.95 -4.17 -11.45
C ILE A 278 -18.94 -5.11 -10.75
N LEU A 279 -20.00 -5.51 -11.45
CA LEU A 279 -21.02 -6.40 -10.88
C LEU A 279 -20.43 -7.76 -10.49
N LYS A 280 -19.49 -8.30 -11.30
CA LYS A 280 -18.77 -9.53 -10.96
C LYS A 280 -18.13 -9.43 -9.58
N GLU A 281 -17.31 -8.40 -9.32
CA GLU A 281 -16.63 -8.28 -8.03
C GLU A 281 -17.59 -7.97 -6.88
N GLN A 282 -18.65 -7.18 -7.11
CA GLN A 282 -19.66 -6.92 -6.09
C GLN A 282 -20.40 -8.21 -5.69
N ILE A 283 -20.79 -9.06 -6.65
CA ILE A 283 -21.40 -10.37 -6.35
C ILE A 283 -20.40 -11.27 -5.64
N LYS A 284 -19.13 -11.33 -6.10
CA LYS A 284 -18.07 -12.09 -5.43
C LYS A 284 -17.97 -11.69 -3.96
N MET A 285 -17.89 -10.39 -3.69
CA MET A 285 -17.76 -9.85 -2.34
C MET A 285 -18.99 -10.15 -1.46
N LEU A 286 -20.21 -9.98 -1.98
CA LEU A 286 -21.43 -10.30 -1.24
C LEU A 286 -21.53 -11.79 -0.90
N LEU A 287 -21.10 -12.69 -1.81
CA LEU A 287 -21.03 -14.12 -1.53
C LEU A 287 -20.01 -14.43 -0.42
N LEU A 288 -18.80 -13.85 -0.50
CA LEU A 288 -17.74 -14.06 0.49
C LEU A 288 -18.15 -13.60 1.89
N ARG A 289 -18.82 -12.44 2.01
CA ARG A 289 -19.36 -11.94 3.29
C ARG A 289 -20.43 -12.85 3.89
N ASN A 290 -21.06 -13.72 3.08
CA ASN A 290 -22.00 -14.76 3.53
C ASN A 290 -21.34 -16.14 3.66
N GLY A 291 -20.00 -16.23 3.62
CA GLY A 291 -19.25 -17.48 3.76
C GLY A 291 -19.39 -18.44 2.56
N ILE A 292 -19.78 -17.91 1.40
CA ILE A 292 -19.97 -18.65 0.14
C ILE A 292 -18.80 -18.30 -0.78
N ILE A 293 -18.01 -19.30 -1.19
CA ILE A 293 -16.85 -19.10 -2.06
C ILE A 293 -17.24 -19.44 -3.51
N PRO A 294 -17.32 -18.46 -4.43
CA PRO A 294 -17.54 -18.72 -5.84
C PRO A 294 -16.23 -19.06 -6.56
N TYR A 295 -16.32 -19.91 -7.57
CA TYR A 295 -15.34 -19.96 -8.64
C TYR A 295 -15.62 -18.82 -9.61
N VAL A 296 -14.62 -17.97 -9.85
CA VAL A 296 -14.70 -16.83 -10.76
C VAL A 296 -13.86 -17.13 -12.00
N TYR A 297 -14.53 -17.15 -13.15
CA TYR A 297 -13.90 -17.39 -14.44
C TYR A 297 -14.09 -16.18 -15.35
N GLU A 298 -13.05 -15.84 -16.10
CA GLU A 298 -13.13 -14.86 -17.18
C GLU A 298 -13.13 -15.61 -18.52
N GLN A 299 -14.11 -15.31 -19.38
CA GLN A 299 -14.18 -15.83 -20.74
C GLN A 299 -13.81 -14.71 -21.71
N SER A 300 -12.75 -14.94 -22.48
CA SER A 300 -12.30 -14.01 -23.53
C SER A 300 -13.38 -13.79 -24.58
N ALA A 301 -13.36 -12.61 -25.19
CA ALA A 301 -14.23 -12.29 -26.33
C ALA A 301 -13.96 -13.27 -27.50
N GLN A 302 -15.02 -13.79 -28.10
CA GLN A 302 -14.94 -14.68 -29.27
C GLN A 302 -15.99 -14.26 -30.31
N GLY A 303 -15.54 -13.89 -31.52
CA GLY A 303 -16.42 -13.41 -32.58
C GLY A 303 -17.21 -12.17 -32.16
N MET A 304 -18.54 -12.25 -32.20
CA MET A 304 -19.44 -11.16 -31.77
C MET A 304 -19.63 -11.06 -30.25
N HIS A 305 -19.13 -12.02 -29.47
CA HIS A 305 -19.33 -12.06 -28.02
C HIS A 305 -18.28 -11.23 -27.28
N LYS A 306 -18.74 -10.31 -26.43
CA LYS A 306 -17.91 -9.52 -25.51
C LYS A 306 -17.27 -10.41 -24.42
N LYS A 307 -16.20 -9.92 -23.78
CA LYS A 307 -15.60 -10.54 -22.58
C LYS A 307 -16.71 -10.71 -21.53
N SER A 308 -16.77 -11.89 -20.90
CA SER A 308 -17.79 -12.21 -19.90
C SER A 308 -17.20 -12.89 -18.68
N TYR A 309 -17.93 -12.80 -17.57
CA TYR A 309 -17.51 -13.23 -16.25
C TYR A 309 -18.54 -14.21 -15.70
N SER A 310 -18.08 -15.37 -15.23
CA SER A 310 -18.93 -16.41 -14.67
C SER A 310 -18.55 -16.65 -13.21
N LEU A 311 -19.52 -16.57 -12.32
CA LEU A 311 -19.40 -16.95 -10.91
C LEU A 311 -20.14 -18.27 -10.70
N GLU A 312 -19.42 -19.36 -10.42
CA GLU A 312 -20.02 -20.67 -10.17
C GLU A 312 -19.86 -21.09 -8.71
N VAL A 313 -20.94 -21.55 -8.07
CA VAL A 313 -20.95 -22.05 -6.70
C VAL A 313 -21.19 -23.56 -6.73
N LYS A 314 -20.28 -24.33 -6.13
CA LYS A 314 -20.25 -25.81 -6.15
C LYS A 314 -19.98 -26.38 -4.74
N ASN A 315 -20.09 -27.70 -4.61
CA ASN A 315 -19.71 -28.46 -3.41
C ASN A 315 -20.42 -27.92 -2.14
N GLN A 316 -19.74 -27.87 -1.01
CA GLN A 316 -20.32 -27.36 0.25
C GLN A 316 -20.87 -25.93 0.15
N HIS A 317 -20.32 -25.09 -0.74
CA HIS A 317 -20.80 -23.71 -0.91
C HIS A 317 -22.14 -23.66 -1.66
N TYR A 318 -22.43 -24.65 -2.52
CA TYR A 318 -23.76 -24.79 -3.12
C TYR A 318 -24.82 -25.01 -2.04
N ASN A 319 -24.52 -25.84 -1.04
CA ASN A 319 -25.43 -26.10 0.08
C ASN A 319 -25.74 -24.81 0.85
N LYS A 320 -24.70 -24.02 1.17
CA LYS A 320 -24.87 -22.72 1.85
C LYS A 320 -25.73 -21.76 1.02
N LEU A 321 -25.53 -21.70 -0.30
CA LEU A 321 -26.30 -20.83 -1.18
C LEU A 321 -27.78 -21.21 -1.24
N VAL A 322 -28.10 -22.50 -1.47
CA VAL A 322 -29.50 -22.94 -1.56
C VAL A 322 -30.22 -22.83 -0.22
N GLU A 323 -29.52 -23.05 0.89
CA GLU A 323 -30.04 -22.82 2.24
C GLU A 323 -30.34 -21.33 2.48
N ALA A 324 -29.40 -20.45 2.14
CA ALA A 324 -29.59 -18.99 2.24
C ALA A 324 -30.76 -18.50 1.38
N PHE A 325 -31.04 -19.15 0.26
CA PHE A 325 -32.16 -18.84 -0.63
C PHE A 325 -33.46 -19.58 -0.26
N GLY A 326 -33.46 -20.44 0.75
CA GLY A 326 -34.63 -21.23 1.14
C GLY A 326 -35.08 -22.26 0.09
N ILE A 327 -34.16 -22.71 -0.78
CA ILE A 327 -34.44 -23.63 -1.88
C ILE A 327 -34.20 -25.07 -1.42
N LYS A 328 -35.23 -25.91 -1.51
CA LYS A 328 -35.12 -27.34 -1.21
C LYS A 328 -34.29 -28.04 -2.30
N SER A 329 -33.13 -28.58 -1.91
CA SER A 329 -32.23 -29.32 -2.79
C SER A 329 -31.56 -30.47 -2.03
N LYS A 330 -31.11 -31.50 -2.75
CA LYS A 330 -30.13 -32.46 -2.23
C LYS A 330 -28.85 -31.72 -1.84
N LYS A 331 -28.13 -32.24 -0.83
CA LYS A 331 -26.84 -31.70 -0.40
C LYS A 331 -25.72 -32.23 -1.30
N ALA A 332 -24.85 -31.35 -1.75
CA ALA A 332 -23.57 -31.72 -2.35
C ALA A 332 -22.62 -32.24 -1.26
N ASN A 333 -21.80 -33.22 -1.61
CA ASN A 333 -20.76 -33.70 -0.72
C ASN A 333 -19.70 -32.61 -0.51
N ALA A 334 -19.08 -32.61 0.67
CA ALA A 334 -17.90 -31.79 0.90
C ALA A 334 -16.77 -32.26 -0.02
N SER A 335 -16.00 -31.31 -0.57
CA SER A 335 -14.79 -31.65 -1.30
C SER A 335 -13.79 -32.34 -0.37
N THR A 336 -13.25 -33.49 -0.78
CA THR A 336 -12.18 -34.19 -0.05
C THR A 336 -10.82 -33.50 -0.18
N ASN A 337 -10.64 -32.70 -1.24
CA ASN A 337 -9.43 -31.89 -1.45
C ASN A 337 -9.67 -30.47 -0.92
N VAL A 338 -9.04 -30.12 0.19
CA VAL A 338 -9.08 -28.77 0.77
C VAL A 338 -8.18 -27.88 -0.08
N ILE A 339 -8.80 -26.99 -0.83
CA ILE A 339 -8.14 -26.08 -1.77
C ILE A 339 -8.39 -24.61 -1.41
N SER A 340 -9.14 -24.39 -0.32
CA SER A 340 -9.39 -23.11 0.32
C SER A 340 -9.77 -23.31 1.78
N VAL A 341 -9.39 -22.35 2.63
CA VAL A 341 -9.84 -22.25 4.03
C VAL A 341 -10.33 -20.82 4.24
N MET A 342 -11.38 -20.63 5.03
CA MET A 342 -11.93 -19.30 5.30
C MET A 342 -12.12 -19.17 6.81
N ASP A 343 -11.54 -18.12 7.39
CA ASP A 343 -11.83 -17.66 8.74
C ASP A 343 -12.61 -16.34 8.69
N ASP A 344 -12.70 -15.62 9.82
CA ASP A 344 -13.45 -14.37 9.86
C ASP A 344 -12.76 -13.24 9.07
N ASN A 345 -11.44 -13.26 8.94
CA ASN A 345 -10.61 -12.19 8.38
C ASN A 345 -10.16 -12.48 6.95
N TYR A 346 -9.82 -13.73 6.65
CA TYR A 346 -9.19 -14.12 5.39
C TYR A 346 -9.83 -15.36 4.77
N LEU A 347 -9.80 -15.37 3.45
CA LEU A 347 -9.94 -16.53 2.60
C LEU A 347 -8.55 -16.94 2.09
N TYR A 348 -8.05 -18.07 2.56
CA TYR A 348 -6.81 -18.69 2.13
C TYR A 348 -7.05 -19.50 0.85
N LEU A 349 -6.38 -19.13 -0.23
CA LEU A 349 -6.55 -19.73 -1.56
C LEU A 349 -5.28 -20.46 -1.99
N ARG A 350 -5.41 -21.76 -2.26
CA ARG A 350 -4.25 -22.58 -2.65
C ARG A 350 -3.69 -22.13 -4.00
N ILE A 351 -2.37 -21.88 -4.06
CA ILE A 351 -1.63 -21.60 -5.28
C ILE A 351 -1.68 -22.81 -6.21
N ARG A 352 -2.07 -22.58 -7.46
CA ARG A 352 -2.25 -23.60 -8.51
C ARG A 352 -1.09 -23.63 -9.50
N SER A 353 -0.59 -22.46 -9.88
CA SER A 353 0.61 -22.34 -10.67
C SER A 353 1.30 -21.02 -10.35
N LEU A 354 2.61 -21.03 -10.57
CA LEU A 354 3.48 -19.87 -10.46
C LEU A 354 4.36 -19.86 -11.71
N ASP A 355 3.81 -19.29 -12.79
CA ASP A 355 4.44 -19.29 -14.10
C ASP A 355 5.32 -18.03 -14.25
N THR A 356 6.37 -18.05 -15.07
CA THR A 356 7.16 -16.86 -15.38
C THR A 356 7.18 -16.57 -16.87
N PHE A 357 7.24 -15.29 -17.25
CA PHE A 357 7.39 -14.85 -18.64
C PHE A 357 8.23 -13.57 -18.71
N ASP A 358 8.93 -13.37 -19.82
CA ASP A 358 9.68 -12.15 -20.06
C ASP A 358 8.74 -11.00 -20.39
N TYR A 359 9.01 -9.84 -19.80
CA TYR A 359 8.23 -8.62 -19.98
C TYR A 359 9.16 -7.43 -20.16
N ASN A 360 8.77 -6.52 -21.05
CA ASN A 360 9.41 -5.24 -21.24
C ASN A 360 8.32 -4.19 -21.42
N GLY A 361 8.01 -3.46 -20.36
CA GLY A 361 6.91 -2.49 -20.38
C GLY A 361 6.64 -1.92 -18.99
N PRO A 362 5.58 -1.11 -18.87
CA PRO A 362 5.25 -0.44 -17.62
C PRO A 362 4.72 -1.41 -16.56
N VAL A 363 5.15 -1.23 -15.32
CA VAL A 363 4.62 -1.86 -14.11
C VAL A 363 4.29 -0.77 -13.08
N PHE A 364 3.46 -1.09 -12.09
CA PHE A 364 2.89 -0.13 -11.15
C PHE A 364 2.96 -0.63 -9.71
N ASN A 365 2.97 0.29 -8.75
CA ASN A 365 2.67 0.01 -7.35
C ASN A 365 1.92 1.19 -6.73
N PHE A 366 1.37 1.00 -5.53
CA PHE A 366 0.63 2.03 -4.83
C PHE A 366 1.23 2.30 -3.46
N GLU A 367 1.10 3.54 -3.01
CA GLU A 367 1.15 3.83 -1.59
C GLU A 367 -0.29 3.93 -1.06
N VAL A 368 -0.56 3.23 0.03
CA VAL A 368 -1.88 3.09 0.64
C VAL A 368 -1.76 3.44 2.11
N ALA A 369 -2.56 4.41 2.54
CA ALA A 369 -2.55 4.90 3.91
C ALA A 369 -2.85 3.78 4.93
N ASP A 370 -2.29 3.92 6.13
CA ASP A 370 -2.51 3.12 7.33
C ASP A 370 -1.98 1.67 7.28
N VAL A 371 -2.35 0.90 6.27
CA VAL A 371 -2.13 -0.56 6.20
C VAL A 371 -1.08 -1.00 5.20
N ASN A 372 -0.57 -0.08 4.38
CA ASN A 372 0.51 -0.30 3.42
C ASN A 372 0.30 -1.54 2.54
N SER A 373 -0.94 -1.81 2.16
CA SER A 373 -1.30 -2.96 1.36
C SER A 373 -2.52 -2.68 0.51
N TYR A 374 -2.65 -3.43 -0.57
CA TYR A 374 -3.82 -3.41 -1.43
C TYR A 374 -4.13 -4.80 -1.97
N VAL A 375 -5.36 -4.96 -2.46
CA VAL A 375 -5.86 -6.24 -2.94
C VAL A 375 -6.04 -6.20 -4.45
N SER A 376 -5.45 -7.19 -5.14
CA SER A 376 -5.70 -7.46 -6.54
C SER A 376 -6.92 -8.39 -6.71
N ASN A 377 -7.19 -8.85 -7.93
CA ASN A 377 -8.21 -9.86 -8.19
C ASN A 377 -8.02 -11.17 -7.43
N SER A 378 -6.78 -11.56 -7.10
CA SER A 378 -6.48 -12.87 -6.52
C SER A 378 -5.43 -12.88 -5.40
N ALA A 379 -4.82 -11.74 -5.05
CA ALA A 379 -3.79 -11.65 -4.03
C ALA A 379 -3.84 -10.35 -3.22
N THR A 380 -3.30 -10.41 -2.01
CA THR A 380 -3.07 -9.24 -1.16
C THR A 380 -1.59 -8.91 -1.21
N LEU A 381 -1.29 -7.64 -1.46
CA LEU A 381 0.01 -7.14 -1.90
C LEU A 381 0.48 -6.03 -0.94
N HIS A 382 1.79 -5.93 -0.70
CA HIS A 382 2.38 -4.95 0.24
C HIS A 382 3.09 -3.80 -0.48
N ASN A 383 3.14 -2.64 0.17
CA ASN A 383 3.95 -1.49 -0.25
C ASN A 383 5.34 -1.59 0.39
N CYS A 384 6.45 -1.24 -0.24
CA CYS A 384 7.75 -1.38 0.44
C CYS A 384 8.01 -0.32 1.53
N GLY A 385 8.67 -0.70 2.64
CA GLY A 385 9.07 0.21 3.73
C GLY A 385 10.23 1.16 3.38
N ASP A 386 11.20 0.72 2.58
CA ASP A 386 12.27 1.60 2.06
C ASP A 386 11.68 2.68 1.11
N SER A 387 10.57 2.39 0.45
CA SER A 387 9.86 3.38 -0.38
C SER A 387 9.38 4.58 0.46
N GLY A 388 8.98 4.37 1.71
CA GLY A 388 8.61 5.46 2.62
C GLY A 388 9.78 6.40 2.94
N ILE A 389 10.99 5.85 3.12
CA ILE A 389 12.20 6.65 3.38
C ILE A 389 12.64 7.39 2.11
N VAL A 390 12.67 6.72 0.96
CA VAL A 390 13.00 7.35 -0.34
C VAL A 390 12.07 8.53 -0.62
N LEU A 391 10.76 8.36 -0.39
CA LEU A 391 9.78 9.42 -0.56
C LEU A 391 9.99 10.55 0.46
N ALA A 392 10.28 10.23 1.72
CA ALA A 392 10.57 11.24 2.72
C ALA A 392 11.81 12.08 2.38
N VAL A 393 12.89 11.46 1.87
CA VAL A 393 14.09 12.17 1.41
C VAL A 393 13.75 13.09 0.23
N LYS A 394 13.01 12.61 -0.78
CA LYS A 394 12.55 13.45 -1.91
C LYS A 394 11.73 14.65 -1.43
N ASN A 395 10.77 14.40 -0.53
CA ASN A 395 9.94 15.45 0.07
C ASN A 395 10.79 16.45 0.87
N ALA A 396 11.79 15.99 1.61
CA ALA A 396 12.68 16.85 2.39
C ALA A 396 13.53 17.75 1.48
N ILE A 397 14.09 17.22 0.38
CA ILE A 397 14.85 17.99 -0.62
C ILE A 397 13.98 19.10 -1.21
N VAL A 398 12.72 18.81 -1.58
CA VAL A 398 11.78 19.81 -2.11
C VAL A 398 11.40 20.84 -1.05
N LYS A 399 11.00 20.40 0.15
CA LYS A 399 10.59 21.29 1.24
C LYS A 399 11.72 22.21 1.70
N ALA A 400 12.96 21.71 1.72
CA ALA A 400 14.14 22.50 2.02
C ALA A 400 14.65 23.33 0.83
N ASN A 401 14.00 23.21 -0.35
CA ASN A 401 14.35 23.91 -1.58
C ASN A 401 15.83 23.75 -1.96
N LEU A 402 16.33 22.51 -1.86
CA LEU A 402 17.70 22.20 -2.20
C LEU A 402 17.90 22.15 -3.73
N ASP A 403 19.03 22.64 -4.19
CA ASP A 403 19.46 22.51 -5.59
C ASP A 403 19.99 21.09 -5.83
N PRO A 404 19.42 20.32 -6.78
CA PRO A 404 19.88 18.98 -7.08
C PRO A 404 21.37 18.88 -7.42
N HIS A 405 21.92 19.88 -8.14
CA HIS A 405 23.32 19.88 -8.55
C HIS A 405 24.29 20.17 -7.40
N LYS A 406 23.80 20.78 -6.31
CA LYS A 406 24.58 21.04 -5.09
C LYS A 406 24.29 20.04 -3.96
N THR A 407 23.39 19.09 -4.20
CA THR A 407 23.04 18.05 -3.24
C THR A 407 23.78 16.78 -3.58
N VAL A 408 24.39 16.14 -2.57
CA VAL A 408 25.08 14.85 -2.70
C VAL A 408 24.51 13.88 -1.69
N ILE A 409 24.05 12.72 -2.14
CA ILE A 409 23.66 11.61 -1.28
C ILE A 409 24.78 10.56 -1.30
N VAL A 410 25.34 10.30 -0.12
CA VAL A 410 26.39 9.30 0.10
C VAL A 410 25.79 8.09 0.80
N SER A 411 26.08 6.87 0.35
CA SER A 411 25.53 5.66 0.97
C SER A 411 26.56 4.55 1.18
N GLY A 412 26.27 3.67 2.13
CA GLY A 412 27.10 2.51 2.48
C GLY A 412 26.84 1.29 1.60
N ILE A 413 26.73 0.09 2.18
CA ILE A 413 26.31 -1.15 1.49
C ILE A 413 25.13 -1.78 2.25
N GLY A 414 24.02 -2.04 1.54
CA GLY A 414 22.79 -2.59 2.12
C GLY A 414 21.58 -2.39 1.22
N CYS A 415 20.39 -2.82 1.68
CA CYS A 415 19.13 -2.47 1.00
C CYS A 415 18.90 -0.96 1.03
N SER A 416 19.09 -0.36 2.20
CA SER A 416 19.06 1.08 2.47
C SER A 416 19.98 1.88 1.55
N SER A 417 21.18 1.38 1.31
CA SER A 417 22.23 2.10 0.60
C SER A 417 22.02 2.25 -0.91
N LYS A 418 20.93 1.72 -1.46
CA LYS A 418 20.56 1.94 -2.87
C LYS A 418 19.93 3.31 -3.12
N LEU A 419 19.57 4.06 -2.07
CA LEU A 419 18.86 5.34 -2.17
C LEU A 419 19.48 6.36 -3.15
N PRO A 420 20.81 6.57 -3.24
CA PRO A 420 21.37 7.56 -4.17
C PRO A 420 21.06 7.28 -5.64
N HIS A 421 20.79 6.03 -6.00
CA HIS A 421 20.40 5.67 -7.36
C HIS A 421 18.96 6.11 -7.68
N LEU A 422 18.13 6.32 -6.66
CA LEU A 422 16.67 6.53 -6.75
C LEU A 422 16.24 8.00 -6.74
N VAL A 423 17.18 8.91 -6.53
CA VAL A 423 16.97 10.36 -6.38
C VAL A 423 17.86 11.08 -7.39
N ASN A 424 17.30 12.05 -8.11
CA ASN A 424 17.98 12.85 -9.12
C ASN A 424 18.86 13.93 -8.49
N VAL A 425 19.93 13.50 -7.84
CA VAL A 425 20.98 14.34 -7.24
C VAL A 425 22.32 13.64 -7.47
N ASN A 426 23.43 14.24 -7.05
CA ASN A 426 24.72 13.54 -7.13
C ASN A 426 24.71 12.36 -6.15
N GLY A 427 24.96 11.15 -6.63
CA GLY A 427 24.99 9.94 -5.81
C GLY A 427 26.40 9.36 -5.66
N VAL A 428 26.79 8.99 -4.43
CA VAL A 428 28.06 8.32 -4.14
C VAL A 428 27.80 7.07 -3.31
N HIS A 429 27.73 5.91 -3.97
CA HIS A 429 27.56 4.61 -3.33
C HIS A 429 28.94 4.03 -2.99
N THR A 430 29.24 3.86 -1.70
CA THR A 430 30.61 3.68 -1.20
C THR A 430 30.90 2.23 -0.76
N LEU A 431 31.75 2.05 0.25
CA LEU A 431 32.12 0.77 0.84
C LEU A 431 31.35 0.56 2.14
N HIS A 432 31.22 -0.70 2.55
CA HIS A 432 30.52 -1.06 3.76
C HIS A 432 31.15 -0.39 5.00
N GLY A 433 30.37 0.39 5.73
CA GLY A 433 30.78 1.16 6.90
C GLY A 433 31.72 2.32 6.60
N ARG A 434 31.83 2.77 5.35
CA ARG A 434 32.64 3.92 4.94
C ARG A 434 31.87 5.15 4.41
N PRO A 435 30.53 5.26 4.45
CA PRO A 435 29.88 6.44 3.88
C PRO A 435 30.24 7.73 4.64
N ILE A 436 30.45 7.68 5.96
CA ILE A 436 30.80 8.86 6.77
C ILE A 436 32.15 9.49 6.33
N PRO A 437 33.27 8.75 6.24
CA PRO A 437 34.52 9.30 5.72
C PRO A 437 34.41 9.93 4.32
N PHE A 438 33.64 9.31 3.42
CA PHE A 438 33.40 9.87 2.09
C PHE A 438 32.60 11.17 2.16
N ALA A 439 31.53 11.20 2.96
CA ALA A 439 30.70 12.39 3.17
C ALA A 439 31.50 13.55 3.76
N GLU A 440 32.32 13.29 4.78
CA GLU A 440 33.23 14.30 5.34
C GLU A 440 34.23 14.80 4.30
N GLY A 441 34.85 13.90 3.52
CA GLY A 441 35.77 14.29 2.46
C GLY A 441 35.13 15.19 1.41
N ILE A 442 33.91 14.85 0.97
CA ILE A 442 33.15 15.65 0.01
C ILE A 442 32.81 17.03 0.58
N LYS A 443 32.27 17.07 1.80
CA LYS A 443 31.87 18.33 2.45
C LYS A 443 33.06 19.24 2.73
N LEU A 444 34.18 18.70 3.20
CA LEU A 444 35.39 19.49 3.49
C LEU A 444 36.12 19.91 2.22
N ALA A 445 36.06 19.10 1.15
CA ALA A 445 36.59 19.50 -0.15
C ALA A 445 35.78 20.65 -0.74
N ASN A 446 34.45 20.59 -0.68
CA ASN A 446 33.52 21.59 -1.21
C ASN A 446 32.40 21.91 -0.20
N PRO A 447 32.61 22.91 0.69
CA PRO A 447 31.65 23.26 1.76
C PRO A 447 30.29 23.76 1.26
N ASP A 448 30.19 24.19 0.00
CA ASP A 448 28.95 24.68 -0.62
C ASP A 448 27.95 23.55 -0.93
N LEU A 449 28.39 22.29 -0.86
CA LEU A 449 27.52 21.13 -1.09
C LEU A 449 26.69 20.80 0.15
N THR A 450 25.42 20.45 -0.08
CA THR A 450 24.58 19.80 0.93
C THR A 450 24.81 18.30 0.85
N VAL A 451 25.40 17.74 1.90
CA VAL A 451 25.77 16.31 1.93
C VAL A 451 24.83 15.55 2.87
N LEU A 452 24.03 14.68 2.27
CA LEU A 452 23.13 13.75 2.93
C LEU A 452 23.75 12.36 2.91
N LEU A 453 23.55 11.60 3.97
CA LEU A 453 24.06 10.25 4.11
C LEU A 453 22.90 9.31 4.42
N ASP A 454 22.70 8.31 3.56
CA ASP A 454 21.69 7.28 3.72
C ASP A 454 22.35 5.91 3.86
N SER A 455 22.17 5.27 5.01
CA SER A 455 22.88 4.03 5.33
C SER A 455 22.10 3.15 6.29
N GLY A 456 22.37 1.83 6.29
CA GLY A 456 21.74 0.89 7.22
C GLY A 456 22.38 0.93 8.61
N ASP A 457 21.61 0.52 9.62
CA ASP A 457 22.07 0.28 10.99
C ASP A 457 23.36 -0.56 11.07
N GLY A 458 23.47 -1.65 10.31
CA GLY A 458 24.65 -2.50 10.28
C GLY A 458 25.89 -1.88 9.68
N ASP A 459 25.68 -1.10 8.63
CA ASP A 459 26.74 -0.38 7.96
C ASP A 459 27.31 0.69 8.90
N THR A 460 26.43 1.49 9.51
CA THR A 460 26.84 2.65 10.31
C THR A 460 27.20 2.29 11.76
N TYR A 461 26.36 1.51 12.45
CA TYR A 461 26.54 1.18 13.86
C TYR A 461 27.34 -0.11 14.09
N GLY A 462 27.60 -0.88 13.02
CA GLY A 462 28.43 -2.09 13.07
C GLY A 462 29.85 -1.78 12.64
N ILE A 463 30.16 -2.07 11.37
CA ILE A 463 31.50 -1.86 10.80
C ILE A 463 31.92 -0.39 10.70
N GLY A 464 30.95 0.54 10.64
CA GLY A 464 31.17 1.98 10.57
C GLY A 464 31.29 2.70 11.91
N VAL A 465 31.11 2.01 13.05
CA VAL A 465 30.90 2.65 14.36
C VAL A 465 32.04 3.59 14.78
N GLY A 466 33.29 3.24 14.44
CA GLY A 466 34.45 4.10 14.72
C GLY A 466 34.41 5.43 13.97
N HIS A 467 33.89 5.44 12.75
CA HIS A 467 33.67 6.66 11.98
C HIS A 467 32.47 7.45 12.50
N PHE A 468 31.40 6.76 12.90
CA PHE A 468 30.23 7.35 13.54
C PHE A 468 30.60 8.16 14.79
N ILE A 469 31.41 7.58 15.68
CA ILE A 469 31.93 8.27 16.88
C ILE A 469 32.84 9.44 16.50
N SER A 470 33.72 9.24 15.51
CA SER A 470 34.68 10.27 15.08
C SER A 470 33.99 11.48 14.44
N ALA A 471 32.88 11.28 13.71
CA ALA A 471 32.10 12.37 13.13
C ALA A 471 31.56 13.32 14.20
N GLY A 472 31.03 12.79 15.31
CA GLY A 472 30.53 13.59 16.43
C GLY A 472 31.58 14.56 16.99
N ARG A 473 32.85 14.13 17.04
CA ARG A 473 33.96 14.99 17.48
C ARG A 473 34.26 16.13 16.51
N ARG A 474 34.06 15.90 15.21
CA ARG A 474 34.33 16.90 14.17
C ARG A 474 33.20 17.90 14.04
N ASN A 475 31.95 17.46 14.22
CA ASN A 475 30.75 18.26 13.95
C ASN A 475 30.77 18.84 12.52
N THR A 476 31.19 18.02 11.55
CA THR A 476 31.15 18.36 10.12
C THR A 476 29.69 18.50 9.69
N ASP A 477 29.37 19.48 8.84
CA ASP A 477 28.01 19.79 8.41
C ASP A 477 27.47 18.78 7.38
N ILE A 478 27.18 17.57 7.86
CA ILE A 478 26.61 16.44 7.10
C ILE A 478 25.39 15.86 7.85
N LYS A 479 24.44 15.27 7.10
CA LYS A 479 23.17 14.77 7.66
C LYS A 479 23.09 13.26 7.52
N LEU A 480 22.96 12.54 8.63
CA LEU A 480 22.91 11.08 8.67
C LEU A 480 21.46 10.63 8.84
N PHE A 481 20.95 9.92 7.84
CA PHE A 481 19.65 9.27 7.83
C PHE A 481 19.87 7.76 7.88
N ILE A 482 19.70 7.17 9.06
CA ILE A 482 20.07 5.77 9.31
C ILE A 482 18.81 4.90 9.29
N HIS A 483 18.84 3.86 8.46
CA HIS A 483 17.74 2.94 8.24
C HIS A 483 17.88 1.79 9.24
N ASP A 484 17.12 1.84 10.33
CA ASP A 484 17.17 0.89 11.44
C ASP A 484 16.05 -0.15 11.32
N ASN A 485 16.41 -1.34 10.85
CA ASN A 485 15.49 -2.47 10.69
C ASN A 485 15.88 -3.70 11.54
N GLY A 486 16.93 -3.58 12.36
CA GLY A 486 17.43 -4.62 13.25
C GLY A 486 18.17 -5.77 12.55
N VAL A 487 18.39 -5.72 11.22
CA VAL A 487 18.96 -6.86 10.48
C VAL A 487 19.81 -6.48 9.27
N TYR A 488 20.83 -7.28 8.96
CA TYR A 488 21.57 -7.18 7.70
C TYR A 488 20.79 -7.81 6.54
N SER A 489 19.77 -7.10 6.08
CA SER A 489 18.80 -7.61 5.10
C SER A 489 19.46 -8.11 3.82
N LEU A 490 20.42 -7.37 3.26
CA LEU A 490 21.09 -7.74 2.01
C LEU A 490 21.88 -9.04 2.11
N THR A 491 22.42 -9.36 3.30
CA THR A 491 23.23 -10.56 3.54
C THR A 491 22.43 -11.72 4.13
N LYS A 492 21.09 -11.69 4.00
CA LYS A 492 20.13 -12.69 4.48
C LYS A 492 19.76 -12.60 5.97
N GLY A 493 19.81 -11.41 6.55
CA GLY A 493 19.09 -11.09 7.79
C GLY A 493 19.82 -11.43 9.10
N GLN A 494 21.15 -11.38 9.14
CA GLN A 494 21.88 -11.49 10.41
C GLN A 494 21.48 -10.35 11.37
N ALA A 495 21.65 -10.55 12.67
CA ALA A 495 21.37 -9.52 13.67
C ALA A 495 22.22 -8.27 13.41
N SER A 496 21.56 -7.11 13.32
CA SER A 496 22.27 -5.84 13.34
C SER A 496 22.61 -5.41 14.78
N PRO A 497 23.45 -4.38 14.97
CA PRO A 497 23.81 -3.87 16.29
C PRO A 497 22.63 -3.31 17.10
N THR A 498 21.49 -3.03 16.46
CA THR A 498 20.31 -2.45 17.12
C THR A 498 19.31 -3.54 17.55
N LEU A 499 19.48 -4.79 17.10
CA LEU A 499 18.60 -5.89 17.50
C LEU A 499 18.81 -6.26 18.98
N PRO A 500 17.76 -6.27 19.83
CA PRO A 500 17.90 -6.61 21.25
C PRO A 500 18.40 -8.04 21.49
N GLU A 501 19.11 -8.23 22.61
CA GLU A 501 19.52 -9.55 23.09
C GLU A 501 18.29 -10.44 23.32
N GLY A 502 18.42 -11.74 23.05
CA GLY A 502 17.34 -12.70 23.23
C GLY A 502 16.27 -12.67 22.14
N ARG A 503 16.23 -11.65 21.27
CA ARG A 503 15.31 -11.62 20.12
C ARG A 503 15.75 -12.62 19.07
N LYS A 504 14.82 -13.41 18.55
CA LYS A 504 15.06 -14.40 17.49
C LYS A 504 14.22 -14.05 16.27
N THR A 505 14.81 -13.36 15.31
CA THR A 505 14.16 -13.09 14.02
C THR A 505 14.11 -14.35 13.15
N LYS A 506 13.34 -14.30 12.06
CA LYS A 506 13.13 -15.43 11.14
C LYS A 506 14.44 -16.00 10.57
N SER A 507 15.42 -15.14 10.34
CA SER A 507 16.71 -15.47 9.76
C SER A 507 17.74 -16.01 10.77
N LEU A 508 17.51 -15.86 12.08
CA LEU A 508 18.47 -16.27 13.09
C LEU A 508 18.28 -17.74 13.51
N PRO A 509 19.35 -18.56 13.53
CA PRO A 509 19.27 -19.97 13.94
C PRO A 509 18.92 -20.12 15.43
N GLY A 510 19.32 -19.16 16.25
CA GLY A 510 18.98 -19.05 17.67
C GLY A 510 18.80 -17.59 18.08
N PRO A 511 18.38 -17.31 19.33
CA PRO A 511 18.27 -15.95 19.83
C PRO A 511 19.56 -15.15 19.65
N ASN A 512 19.43 -13.84 19.38
CA ASN A 512 20.56 -12.93 19.34
C ASN A 512 21.28 -12.96 20.70
N ILE A 513 22.61 -13.09 20.66
CA ILE A 513 23.46 -13.19 21.84
C ILE A 513 24.13 -11.85 22.20
N ASN A 514 23.99 -10.84 21.34
CA ASN A 514 24.60 -9.53 21.53
C ASN A 514 23.61 -8.56 22.17
N GLY A 515 24.09 -7.74 23.11
CA GLY A 515 23.33 -6.58 23.60
C GLY A 515 23.13 -5.54 22.49
N ALA A 516 21.96 -4.92 22.47
CA ALA A 516 21.67 -3.84 21.53
C ALA A 516 22.44 -2.57 21.89
N LEU A 517 23.00 -1.93 20.86
CA LEU A 517 23.52 -0.57 20.96
C LEU A 517 22.35 0.42 21.03
N SER A 518 22.46 1.46 21.87
CA SER A 518 21.57 2.62 21.82
C SER A 518 22.21 3.70 20.94
N PRO A 519 21.84 3.83 19.65
CA PRO A 519 22.59 4.67 18.72
C PRO A 519 22.46 6.15 19.04
N LEU A 520 21.26 6.59 19.46
CA LEU A 520 21.01 7.98 19.86
C LEU A 520 21.83 8.37 21.10
N SER A 521 21.91 7.49 22.11
CA SER A 521 22.72 7.75 23.31
C SER A 521 24.20 7.83 22.95
N LEU A 522 24.68 6.93 22.09
CA LEU A 522 26.05 6.96 21.59
C LEU A 522 26.33 8.25 20.80
N ALA A 523 25.39 8.72 19.98
CA ALA A 523 25.51 9.96 19.22
C ALA A 523 25.70 11.16 20.14
N ILE A 524 24.82 11.31 21.16
CA ILE A 524 24.89 12.41 22.13
C ILE A 524 26.23 12.40 22.87
N MET A 525 26.69 11.22 23.31
CA MET A 525 27.99 11.07 23.98
C MET A 525 29.19 11.29 23.06
N SER A 526 29.05 11.04 21.76
CA SER A 526 30.10 11.25 20.77
C SER A 526 30.22 12.70 20.29
N GLY A 527 29.26 13.57 20.63
CA GLY A 527 29.27 14.99 20.29
C GLY A 527 28.30 15.43 19.19
N TYR A 528 27.30 14.62 18.84
CA TYR A 528 26.27 15.04 17.88
C TYR A 528 25.42 16.18 18.45
N ASN A 529 25.17 17.19 17.62
CA ASN A 529 24.46 18.41 18.00
C ASN A 529 22.99 18.45 17.52
N PHE A 530 22.58 17.49 16.68
CA PHE A 530 21.18 17.21 16.38
C PHE A 530 20.96 15.69 16.38
N VAL A 531 20.03 15.21 17.21
CA VAL A 531 19.71 13.79 17.37
C VAL A 531 18.20 13.60 17.41
N ALA A 532 17.68 12.83 16.45
CA ALA A 532 16.25 12.55 16.31
C ALA A 532 16.00 11.07 16.01
N ARG A 533 14.80 10.59 16.35
CA ARG A 533 14.26 9.31 15.88
C ARG A 533 12.95 9.53 15.14
N ALA A 534 12.74 8.81 14.04
CA ALA A 534 11.51 8.88 13.25
C ALA A 534 11.13 7.47 12.77
N GLN A 535 10.02 7.35 12.04
CA GLN A 535 9.57 6.07 11.49
C GLN A 535 9.26 6.17 10.00
N SER A 536 9.63 5.13 9.26
CA SER A 536 9.43 5.03 7.81
C SER A 536 7.96 5.09 7.36
N PHE A 537 7.02 4.65 8.21
CA PHE A 537 5.59 4.63 7.90
C PHE A 537 4.89 5.99 8.03
N LYS A 538 5.53 6.99 8.66
CA LYS A 538 4.99 8.36 8.79
C LYS A 538 5.77 9.32 7.90
N VAL A 539 5.70 9.10 6.59
CA VAL A 539 6.50 9.79 5.55
C VAL A 539 6.53 11.32 5.73
N ASN A 540 5.39 11.96 5.97
CA ASN A 540 5.33 13.41 6.11
C ASN A 540 6.07 13.91 7.37
N GLU A 541 5.89 13.21 8.50
CA GLU A 541 6.57 13.53 9.76
C GLU A 541 8.07 13.29 9.65
N LEU A 542 8.47 12.18 9.02
CA LEU A 542 9.86 11.86 8.71
C LEU A 542 10.49 12.96 7.84
N ALA A 543 9.81 13.38 6.77
CA ALA A 543 10.28 14.46 5.90
C ALA A 543 10.43 15.79 6.67
N ASP A 544 9.51 16.12 7.57
CA ASP A 544 9.59 17.35 8.38
C ASP A 544 10.78 17.32 9.35
N ILE A 545 11.08 16.17 9.95
CA ILE A 545 12.28 15.98 10.78
C ILE A 545 13.55 16.08 9.92
N MET A 546 13.57 15.48 8.74
CA MET A 546 14.69 15.58 7.79
C MET A 546 14.95 17.02 7.35
N VAL A 547 13.90 17.82 7.10
CA VAL A 547 14.05 19.26 6.79
C VAL A 547 14.73 20.00 7.94
N LYS A 548 14.32 19.75 9.18
CA LYS A 548 14.97 20.34 10.37
C LYS A 548 16.43 19.91 10.50
N ALA A 549 16.73 18.63 10.23
CA ALA A 549 18.10 18.13 10.21
C ALA A 549 18.94 18.82 9.12
N ILE A 550 18.39 18.96 7.90
CA ILE A 550 19.05 19.65 6.78
C ILE A 550 19.37 21.12 7.12
N GLN A 551 18.46 21.80 7.82
CA GLN A 551 18.61 23.20 8.21
C GLN A 551 19.56 23.41 9.40
N HIS A 552 19.74 22.40 10.25
CA HIS A 552 20.68 22.45 11.37
C HIS A 552 22.10 22.68 10.88
N LYS A 553 22.90 23.53 11.54
CA LYS A 553 24.31 23.74 11.16
C LYS A 553 25.22 22.77 11.91
N GLY A 554 25.85 21.85 11.19
CA GLY A 554 26.70 20.81 11.77
C GLY A 554 26.11 19.41 11.62
N LEU A 555 26.60 18.48 12.43
CA LEU A 555 26.28 17.06 12.28
C LEU A 555 24.89 16.73 12.85
N ALA A 556 24.02 16.20 11.99
CA ALA A 556 22.68 15.78 12.37
C ALA A 556 22.48 14.28 12.17
N LEU A 557 21.85 13.62 13.15
CA LEU A 557 21.42 12.22 13.07
C LEU A 557 19.88 12.14 13.12
N VAL A 558 19.31 11.43 12.15
CA VAL A 558 17.94 10.92 12.19
C VAL A 558 18.01 9.40 12.11
N ASP A 559 17.70 8.75 13.21
CA ASP A 559 17.57 7.30 13.31
C ASP A 559 16.14 6.90 12.89
N ILE A 560 16.01 6.15 11.79
CA ILE A 560 14.74 5.89 11.12
C ILE A 560 14.33 4.44 11.37
N MET A 561 13.34 4.27 12.23
CA MET A 561 12.74 2.98 12.51
C MET A 561 12.04 2.45 11.25
N GLN A 562 12.53 1.33 10.73
CA GLN A 562 12.19 0.77 9.42
C GLN A 562 11.76 -0.69 9.53
N GLY A 563 10.61 -1.04 8.96
CA GLY A 563 10.23 -2.44 8.84
C GLY A 563 11.00 -3.19 7.74
N CYS A 564 11.58 -4.35 8.08
CA CYS A 564 12.07 -5.35 7.10
C CYS A 564 11.20 -6.63 7.05
N PRO A 565 10.15 -6.70 6.18
CA PRO A 565 9.17 -7.78 6.19
C PRO A 565 9.77 -9.16 5.89
N THR A 566 10.86 -9.18 5.14
CA THR A 566 11.52 -10.43 4.73
C THR A 566 12.22 -11.16 5.89
N TYR A 567 12.88 -10.43 6.79
CA TYR A 567 13.79 -11.02 7.77
C TYR A 567 13.43 -10.71 9.22
N ASN A 568 12.75 -9.59 9.48
CA ASN A 568 12.32 -9.17 10.80
C ASN A 568 10.80 -8.88 10.85
N PRO A 569 9.93 -9.87 10.54
CA PRO A 569 8.49 -9.65 10.36
C PRO A 569 7.73 -9.25 11.63
N GLU A 570 8.30 -9.46 12.82
CA GLU A 570 7.72 -8.94 14.07
C GLU A 570 7.84 -7.40 14.15
N PHE A 571 8.85 -6.84 13.49
CA PHE A 571 9.22 -5.43 13.51
C PHE A 571 8.80 -4.71 12.22
N THR A 572 7.69 -5.12 11.57
CA THR A 572 7.34 -4.64 10.21
C THR A 572 5.92 -4.20 10.00
N ALA A 573 4.98 -4.58 10.86
CA ALA A 573 3.60 -4.19 10.70
C ALA A 573 3.42 -2.76 11.21
N ALA A 574 2.80 -1.86 10.43
CA ALA A 574 2.42 -0.52 10.89
C ALA A 574 1.66 -0.53 12.25
N PRO A 575 0.81 -1.53 12.57
CA PRO A 575 0.27 -1.71 13.92
C PRO A 575 1.32 -1.85 15.03
N TRP A 576 2.44 -2.55 14.77
CA TRP A 576 3.54 -2.66 15.73
C TRP A 576 4.19 -1.29 15.96
N PHE A 577 4.53 -0.55 14.90
CA PHE A 577 5.10 0.79 15.04
C PHE A 577 4.16 1.74 15.79
N ASN A 578 2.87 1.72 15.51
CA ASN A 578 1.90 2.57 16.19
C ASN A 578 1.67 2.18 17.66
N ALA A 579 1.83 0.91 18.01
CA ALA A 579 1.68 0.44 19.38
C ALA A 579 2.92 0.76 20.25
N HIS A 580 4.12 0.69 19.67
CA HIS A 580 5.39 0.75 20.41
C HIS A 580 6.18 2.05 20.20
N LEU A 581 5.90 2.83 19.16
CA LEU A 581 6.47 4.17 18.95
C LEU A 581 5.48 5.27 19.31
N LYS A 582 5.87 6.13 20.24
CA LYS A 582 5.09 7.29 20.68
C LYS A 582 5.80 8.59 20.30
N ALA A 583 5.05 9.68 20.19
CA ALA A 583 5.70 10.99 20.11
C ALA A 583 6.35 11.30 21.46
N LEU A 584 7.44 12.07 21.47
CA LEU A 584 7.98 12.64 22.70
C LEU A 584 6.89 13.40 23.49
N PRO A 585 6.93 13.39 24.84
CA PRO A 585 6.00 14.15 25.67
C PRO A 585 5.92 15.62 25.28
N GLN A 586 4.74 16.23 25.40
CA GLN A 586 4.53 17.61 24.97
C GLN A 586 5.38 18.63 25.75
N ASP A 587 5.75 18.30 26.98
CA ASP A 587 6.60 19.08 27.88
C ASP A 587 8.10 18.75 27.74
N TYR A 588 8.47 17.83 26.84
CA TYR A 588 9.86 17.49 26.57
C TYR A 588 10.58 18.65 25.87
N ASP A 589 11.69 19.10 26.46
CA ASP A 589 12.53 20.17 25.90
C ASP A 589 13.99 19.73 25.79
N GLY A 590 14.35 19.28 24.58
CA GLY A 590 15.72 18.92 24.18
C GLY A 590 16.50 20.03 23.45
N TYR A 591 15.94 21.24 23.35
CA TYR A 591 16.55 22.34 22.60
C TYR A 591 17.44 23.21 23.50
N VAL A 592 18.69 23.44 23.10
CA VAL A 592 19.60 24.36 23.78
C VAL A 592 19.34 25.79 23.28
N LYS A 593 19.04 26.70 24.20
CA LYS A 593 18.77 28.12 23.89
C LYS A 593 20.05 28.91 23.75
N ASP A 594 21.04 28.68 24.62
CA ASP A 594 22.36 29.30 24.54
C ASP A 594 23.45 28.23 24.37
N PRO A 595 23.94 28.01 23.13
CA PRO A 595 25.03 27.08 22.84
C PRO A 595 26.34 27.36 23.59
N SER A 596 26.55 28.60 24.06
CA SER A 596 27.74 28.98 24.84
C SER A 596 27.63 28.58 26.32
N ASN A 597 26.40 28.33 26.80
CA ASN A 597 26.14 27.88 28.16
C ASN A 597 26.35 26.37 28.29
N LYS A 598 27.56 25.99 28.72
CA LYS A 598 27.93 24.59 28.93
C LYS A 598 27.04 23.85 29.94
N GLU A 599 26.51 24.54 30.94
CA GLU A 599 25.62 23.92 31.93
C GLU A 599 24.30 23.54 31.29
N GLU A 600 23.69 24.44 30.51
CA GLU A 600 22.46 24.17 29.74
C GLU A 600 22.69 23.03 28.74
N VAL A 601 23.77 23.07 27.95
CA VAL A 601 24.11 22.02 26.99
C VAL A 601 24.19 20.66 27.68
N ASN A 602 24.90 20.59 28.81
CA ASN A 602 25.06 19.34 29.56
C ASN A 602 23.74 18.86 30.17
N GLU A 603 22.91 19.77 30.68
CA GLU A 603 21.58 19.45 31.20
C GLU A 603 20.70 18.84 30.10
N LYS A 604 20.64 19.47 28.92
CA LYS A 604 19.85 18.98 27.78
C LYS A 604 20.34 17.62 27.28
N LYS A 605 21.66 17.40 27.22
CA LYS A 605 22.24 16.08 26.90
C LYS A 605 21.83 15.02 27.92
N LEU A 606 21.92 15.33 29.22
CA LEU A 606 21.53 14.40 30.28
C LEU A 606 20.04 14.09 30.24
N ASN A 607 19.19 15.07 29.97
CA ASN A 607 17.74 14.87 29.83
C ASN A 607 17.42 13.96 28.64
N ALA A 608 18.07 14.17 27.50
CA ALA A 608 17.90 13.31 26.32
C ALA A 608 18.37 11.87 26.59
N ILE A 609 19.52 11.68 27.24
CA ILE A 609 20.02 10.35 27.60
C ILE A 609 19.11 9.67 28.61
N LYS A 610 18.65 10.37 29.65
CA LYS A 610 17.69 9.82 30.62
C LYS A 610 16.42 9.35 29.94
N MET A 611 15.91 10.12 28.98
CA MET A 611 14.74 9.74 28.19
C MET A 611 15.00 8.45 27.41
N LEU A 612 16.10 8.40 26.66
CA LEU A 612 16.47 7.22 25.86
C LEU A 612 16.74 5.96 26.71
N LEU A 613 17.34 6.12 27.90
CA LEU A 613 17.60 5.01 28.83
C LEU A 613 16.34 4.53 29.56
N SER A 614 15.27 5.32 29.56
CA SER A 614 13.97 4.93 30.12
C SER A 614 13.10 4.14 29.13
N GLU A 615 13.52 4.09 27.85
CA GLU A 615 12.82 3.33 26.82
C GLU A 615 13.07 1.83 26.96
N ASP A 616 12.10 1.05 26.52
CA ASP A 616 12.21 -0.39 26.28
C ASP A 616 11.75 -0.70 24.84
N PRO A 617 11.99 -1.91 24.31
CA PRO A 617 11.60 -2.27 22.94
C PRO A 617 10.10 -2.12 22.64
N ASP A 618 9.24 -2.09 23.66
CA ASP A 618 7.79 -1.96 23.54
C ASP A 618 7.31 -0.51 23.79
N ASN A 619 8.20 0.39 24.19
CA ASN A 619 7.88 1.77 24.53
C ASN A 619 9.05 2.71 24.18
N MET A 620 9.16 3.04 22.89
CA MET A 620 10.14 3.98 22.35
C MET A 620 9.47 5.27 21.88
N HIS A 621 10.26 6.34 21.77
CA HIS A 621 9.77 7.64 21.35
C HIS A 621 10.36 8.09 20.01
N THR A 622 9.59 8.94 19.33
CA THR A 622 9.89 9.58 18.05
C THR A 622 9.84 11.10 18.23
N GLY A 623 10.69 11.80 17.50
CA GLY A 623 10.90 13.24 17.59
C GLY A 623 12.38 13.61 17.70
N ILE A 624 12.64 14.89 17.99
CA ILE A 624 13.99 15.43 18.16
C ILE A 624 14.33 15.38 19.65
N PHE A 625 15.30 14.53 20.01
CA PHE A 625 15.71 14.33 21.40
C PHE A 625 16.68 15.41 21.86
N PHE A 626 17.57 15.86 20.99
CA PHE A 626 18.58 16.86 21.33
C PHE A 626 18.87 17.75 20.13
N GLN A 627 18.92 19.06 20.33
CA GLN A 627 19.31 20.03 19.33
C GLN A 627 20.09 21.18 19.97
N ASN A 628 21.30 21.44 19.47
CA ASN A 628 22.20 22.49 19.90
C ASN A 628 22.83 23.17 18.68
N GLU A 629 22.45 24.41 18.38
CA GLU A 629 23.00 25.18 17.24
C GLU A 629 24.43 25.70 17.54
N ASP A 630 25.36 24.77 17.75
CA ASP A 630 26.76 25.05 18.04
C ASP A 630 27.47 25.63 16.79
N PRO A 631 28.00 26.85 16.85
CA PRO A 631 28.70 27.44 15.72
C PRO A 631 30.04 26.75 15.40
N ASP A 632 30.59 25.92 16.30
CA ASP A 632 31.90 25.28 16.16
C ASP A 632 31.86 24.01 15.28
N THR A 633 31.47 24.18 14.01
CA THR A 633 31.57 23.11 12.99
C THR A 633 33.01 22.89 12.55
N PHE A 634 33.32 21.73 11.95
CA PHE A 634 34.69 21.48 11.46
C PHE A 634 35.13 22.50 10.40
N GLU A 635 34.20 22.93 9.55
CA GLU A 635 34.40 23.96 8.53
C GLU A 635 34.78 25.30 9.17
N SER A 636 34.06 25.72 10.22
CA SER A 636 34.37 26.97 10.94
C SER A 636 35.78 26.93 11.57
N ARG A 637 36.20 25.76 12.08
CA ARG A 637 37.54 25.55 12.64
C ARG A 637 38.63 25.66 11.58
N LEU A 638 38.37 25.21 10.35
CA LEU A 638 39.30 25.35 9.22
C LEU A 638 39.37 26.81 8.73
N GLU A 639 38.23 27.48 8.63
CA GLU A 639 38.14 28.89 8.27
C GLU A 639 38.90 29.78 9.26
N ALA A 640 38.73 29.54 10.57
CA ALA A 640 39.47 30.25 11.63
C ALA A 640 41.00 30.07 11.52
N ARG A 641 41.46 28.97 10.91
CA ARG A 641 42.88 28.68 10.61
C ARG A 641 43.32 29.16 9.23
N LYS A 642 42.44 29.83 8.48
CA LYS A 642 42.66 30.30 7.10
C LYS A 642 43.07 29.16 6.15
N ILE A 643 42.53 27.96 6.37
CA ILE A 643 42.74 26.82 5.48
C ILE A 643 41.65 26.88 4.40
N PRO A 644 41.98 27.18 3.13
CA PRO A 644 40.98 27.32 2.08
C PRO A 644 40.41 25.96 1.66
N SER A 645 39.16 25.97 1.19
CA SER A 645 38.53 24.79 0.57
C SER A 645 39.38 24.31 -0.63
N PRO A 646 39.67 22.99 -0.74
CA PRO A 646 40.41 22.42 -1.86
C PRO A 646 39.86 22.80 -3.24
N VAL A 647 38.54 22.79 -3.46
CA VAL A 647 37.97 23.06 -4.79
C VAL A 647 38.03 24.53 -5.20
N SER A 648 38.25 25.44 -4.25
CA SER A 648 38.38 26.88 -4.52
C SER A 648 39.77 27.28 -5.01
N GLN A 649 40.75 26.37 -4.95
CA GLN A 649 42.15 26.68 -5.24
C GLN A 649 42.48 26.44 -6.72
N LYS A 650 43.19 27.39 -7.34
CA LYS A 650 43.79 27.21 -8.66
C LYS A 650 45.12 26.48 -8.49
N ILE A 651 45.21 25.24 -8.97
CA ILE A 651 46.40 24.39 -8.79
C ILE A 651 47.39 24.45 -9.96
N ALA A 652 46.95 24.91 -11.14
CA ALA A 652 47.77 25.03 -12.33
C ALA A 652 47.43 26.28 -13.16
N ASP A 653 48.39 26.76 -13.93
CA ASP A 653 48.18 27.82 -14.92
C ASP A 653 47.49 27.30 -16.19
N GLU A 654 47.28 28.18 -17.18
CA GLU A 654 46.65 27.84 -18.47
C GLU A 654 47.46 26.87 -19.33
N ASN A 655 48.75 26.70 -19.03
CA ASN A 655 49.66 25.79 -19.72
C ASN A 655 49.83 24.46 -18.96
N GLY A 656 49.17 24.29 -17.81
CA GLY A 656 49.27 23.09 -16.97
C GLY A 656 50.46 23.08 -16.00
N ASN A 657 51.19 24.20 -15.85
CA ASN A 657 52.27 24.29 -14.88
C ASN A 657 51.72 24.44 -13.45
N PRO A 658 52.31 23.79 -12.43
CA PRO A 658 51.84 23.89 -11.06
C PRO A 658 52.03 25.32 -10.52
N LEU A 659 51.01 25.84 -9.82
CA LEU A 659 51.08 27.16 -9.17
C LEU A 659 51.62 27.10 -7.72
N THR A 660 51.76 25.89 -7.17
CA THR A 660 52.26 25.70 -5.82
C THR A 660 53.76 25.95 -5.78
N ASP A 661 54.17 27.03 -5.11
CA ASP A 661 55.58 27.30 -4.84
C ASP A 661 56.10 26.41 -3.70
N ILE A 662 57.01 25.50 -4.04
CA ILE A 662 57.69 24.61 -3.09
C ILE A 662 59.12 25.05 -2.79
N GLU A 663 59.63 26.14 -3.37
CA GLU A 663 60.98 26.65 -3.09
C GLU A 663 61.26 26.86 -1.59
N PRO A 664 60.31 27.39 -0.77
CA PRO A 664 60.56 27.53 0.66
C PRO A 664 60.81 26.21 1.38
N LEU A 665 60.15 25.13 0.93
CA LEU A 665 60.37 23.78 1.48
C LEU A 665 61.73 23.24 1.06
N LEU A 666 62.13 23.46 -0.19
CA LEU A 666 63.43 23.04 -0.72
C LEU A 666 64.59 23.76 -0.03
N LYS A 667 64.49 25.09 0.17
CA LYS A 667 65.49 25.89 0.90
C LYS A 667 65.65 25.43 2.36
N GLY A 668 64.59 24.91 2.97
CA GLY A 668 64.65 24.35 4.33
C GLY A 668 65.32 22.98 4.43
N LEU A 669 65.53 22.29 3.30
CA LEU A 669 66.22 20.99 3.22
C LEU A 669 67.71 21.12 2.88
N GLU A 670 68.14 22.29 2.37
CA GLU A 670 69.55 22.63 2.22
C GLU A 670 70.15 22.96 3.60
N VAL A 671 70.54 21.91 4.34
CA VAL A 671 71.35 21.97 5.57
C VAL A 671 72.82 21.87 5.25
#